data_AF-A0A932J771-F1
#
_entry.id   AF-A0A932J771-F1
#
_cell.length_a   1.000
_cell.length_b   1.000
_cell.length_c   1.000
_cell.angle_alpha   90.00
_cell.angle_beta   90.00
_cell.angle_gamma   90.00
#
_symmetry.space_group_name_H-M   'P 1'
#
loop_
_entity.id
_entity.type
_entity.pdbx_description
1 polymer ?
#
loop_
_entity_poly.entity_id
_entity_poly.type
_entity_poly.pdbx_seq_one_letter_code
_entity_poly.pdbx_strand_id
1 'polypeptide(L)'
;MSKSESPSGSTKTIVAAVIGVLLIGASIFFVAAINNKAGGSPGFFGTRASLFADINLVAEIILLLGLVVGYGFARQGNIPAHQYNQTGWVLFNIILVIFIMGGAFGRQVIPGIPARLMQAFTLVSAIHGVLGLITILCGIYILLRMNKLLPAALRISWWKNLMRITLGLYWLVGLFGFGTYYVWYVAPREEVAVSTPEPGVVAEGGKVTLPLANYEFVPKELTIPVGTTVVFQNFDPDAHTATFDNDEFPAFGFQQGSTNEITFDKVGDYQYYCEYHGSPGVSGMAGVIHVVEAGAVAALPTSVTIPTETPQPTPVPFEVQILSVNGAGIFRDASARNDSFQLSLSGMPTGINGTFFAWLTGGANTSPLPLGAFPADAGNNAQFIYLDGHGDNLVAKYSGFIVTVEAAGSTPANPSDQIVFGGRIADDVLGPARALLAVSGDAPNNTGYALGLLDQAEELTHHTSELNNAAQNGDRNSMNRHIEHMYAIISGKGSPDYIDFDGDQFVDDPGDGFGLLTYADRIEAQANAVLASANTSDNAKAQAQKLITVAGNIRTWSKRLLELGLGAHEAKTDDDRKAHTTEIPGVAGQLLTGIDANGNGTVEATTEEGGAFTLYFNAQDMAGVGALAEADLAALPTPAPPTATPEPGITPSPTATAGPTATPGPVTVTLRNFEFVPTELTVPAGAKIVFSILDSQHGPYLSFPNSIDIAGFDAGTLNPGQTTSITFSNPGTFTIRCGVHPNKMVMTLTVTAP
;
A
#
# COMPACT_ATOMS: atom_id res chain seq x y z
N MET A 1 10.10 63.84 -21.52
CA MET A 1 10.37 62.39 -21.67
C MET A 1 11.79 62.14 -21.19
N SER A 2 11.99 61.82 -19.92
CA SER A 2 13.32 61.42 -19.42
C SER A 2 13.62 60.00 -19.91
N LYS A 3 14.84 59.77 -20.39
CA LYS A 3 15.37 58.44 -20.73
C LYS A 3 15.13 57.51 -19.54
N SER A 4 14.41 56.41 -19.73
CA SER A 4 14.40 55.35 -18.71
C SER A 4 15.79 54.73 -18.72
N GLU A 5 16.60 55.04 -17.72
CA GLU A 5 17.87 54.38 -17.51
C GLU A 5 17.62 52.88 -17.35
N SER A 6 18.39 52.07 -18.08
CA SER A 6 18.32 50.62 -17.93
C SER A 6 18.69 50.26 -16.48
N PRO A 7 18.09 49.22 -15.89
CA PRO A 7 18.41 48.81 -14.53
C PRO A 7 19.91 48.52 -14.43
N SER A 8 20.51 48.80 -13.27
CA SER A 8 21.94 48.61 -13.05
C SER A 8 22.35 47.18 -13.43
N GLY A 9 23.60 47.01 -13.86
CA GLY A 9 24.14 45.68 -14.18
C GLY A 9 23.88 44.69 -13.04
N SER A 10 24.04 45.13 -11.79
CA SER A 10 23.74 44.34 -10.59
C SER A 10 22.29 43.85 -10.52
N THR A 11 21.29 44.68 -10.82
CA THR A 11 19.89 44.27 -10.82
C THR A 11 19.59 43.25 -11.91
N LYS A 12 20.18 43.40 -13.11
CA LYS A 12 20.02 42.42 -14.19
C LYS A 12 20.64 41.07 -13.82
N THR A 13 21.83 41.08 -13.22
CA THR A 13 22.52 39.88 -12.77
C THR A 13 21.77 39.17 -11.64
N ILE A 14 21.23 39.91 -10.67
CA ILE A 14 20.44 39.32 -9.57
C ILE A 14 19.17 38.67 -10.10
N VAL A 15 18.42 39.33 -10.99
CA VAL A 15 17.17 38.74 -11.51
C VAL A 15 17.47 37.55 -12.43
N ALA A 16 18.51 37.62 -13.27
CA ALA A 16 18.93 36.48 -14.08
C ALA A 16 19.40 35.29 -13.22
N ALA A 17 20.12 35.55 -12.12
CA ALA A 17 20.53 34.52 -11.19
C ALA A 17 19.34 33.88 -10.46
N VAL A 18 18.36 34.66 -10.01
CA VAL A 18 17.15 34.13 -9.35
C VAL A 18 16.31 33.31 -10.33
N ILE A 19 16.11 33.79 -11.57
CA ILE A 19 15.40 33.03 -12.61
C ILE A 19 16.16 31.74 -12.95
N GLY A 20 17.49 31.81 -13.09
CA GLY A 20 18.33 30.65 -13.33
C GLY A 20 18.23 29.62 -12.20
N VAL A 21 18.30 30.05 -10.94
CA VAL A 21 18.16 29.16 -9.77
C VAL A 21 16.77 28.55 -9.67
N LEU A 22 15.70 29.32 -9.96
CA LEU A 22 14.33 28.80 -9.94
C LEU A 22 14.10 27.78 -11.07
N LEU A 23 14.63 28.03 -12.26
CA LEU A 23 14.53 27.09 -13.38
C LEU A 23 15.38 25.84 -13.14
N ILE A 24 16.59 25.96 -12.61
CA ILE A 24 17.44 24.83 -12.24
C ILE A 24 16.80 24.02 -11.10
N GLY A 25 16.25 24.69 -10.09
CA GLY A 25 15.53 24.05 -9.00
C GLY A 25 14.29 23.30 -9.50
N ALA A 26 13.50 23.92 -10.39
CA ALA A 26 12.36 23.27 -11.02
C ALA A 26 12.78 22.08 -11.89
N SER A 27 13.87 22.16 -12.64
CA SER A 27 14.39 21.06 -13.46
C SER A 27 14.95 19.90 -12.63
N ILE A 28 15.71 20.18 -11.56
CA ILE A 28 16.25 19.15 -10.65
C ILE A 28 15.10 18.47 -9.90
N PHE A 29 14.12 19.26 -9.44
CA PHE A 29 12.91 18.75 -8.81
C PHE A 29 12.08 17.90 -9.77
N PHE A 30 12.00 18.27 -11.04
CA PHE A 30 11.29 17.52 -12.09
C PHE A 30 11.97 16.19 -12.41
N VAL A 31 13.30 16.16 -12.51
CA VAL A 31 14.07 14.90 -12.66
C VAL A 31 13.86 13.98 -11.45
N ALA A 32 13.78 14.54 -10.23
CA ALA A 32 13.47 13.77 -9.04
C ALA A 32 12.01 13.28 -8.97
N ALA A 33 11.06 14.04 -9.53
CA ALA A 33 9.64 13.71 -9.52
C ALA A 33 9.24 12.67 -10.59
N ILE A 34 9.90 12.66 -11.75
CA ILE A 34 9.71 11.63 -12.79
C ILE A 34 10.28 10.28 -12.34
N ASN A 35 11.33 10.27 -11.51
CA ASN A 35 12.00 9.05 -11.05
C ASN A 35 11.32 8.37 -9.82
N ASN A 36 10.01 8.52 -9.66
CA ASN A 36 9.11 7.67 -8.84
C ASN A 36 9.51 7.35 -7.37
N LYS A 37 9.88 8.34 -6.54
CA LYS A 37 9.92 8.15 -5.06
C LYS A 37 9.20 9.20 -4.22
N ALA A 38 8.93 10.40 -4.75
CA ALA A 38 8.32 11.49 -3.97
C ALA A 38 6.78 11.52 -3.98
N GLY A 39 6.13 10.86 -4.95
CA GLY A 39 4.66 10.89 -5.12
C GLY A 39 3.88 10.18 -4.00
N GLY A 40 4.47 9.15 -3.38
CA GLY A 40 3.87 8.38 -2.28
C GLY A 40 4.36 8.77 -0.88
N SER A 41 5.35 9.67 -0.77
CA SER A 41 5.84 10.13 0.54
C SER A 41 4.79 11.03 1.22
N PRO A 42 4.52 10.86 2.52
CA PRO A 42 3.60 11.73 3.25
C PRO A 42 4.00 13.22 3.16
N GLY A 43 3.01 14.09 3.02
CA GLY A 43 3.20 15.54 3.09
C GLY A 43 3.69 16.00 4.47
N PHE A 44 4.38 17.14 4.49
CA PHE A 44 4.87 17.75 5.74
C PHE A 44 3.79 18.57 6.47
N PHE A 45 2.62 18.81 5.87
CA PHE A 45 1.48 19.47 6.54
C PHE A 45 0.63 18.52 7.40
N GLY A 46 0.94 17.22 7.45
CA GLY A 46 0.18 16.24 8.25
C GLY A 46 -1.25 16.01 7.74
N THR A 47 -1.50 16.27 6.46
CA THR A 47 -2.77 16.01 5.78
C THR A 47 -2.66 14.74 4.94
N ARG A 48 -3.74 14.36 4.22
CA ARG A 48 -3.70 13.24 3.25
C ARG A 48 -2.96 13.58 1.95
N ALA A 49 -2.39 14.76 1.85
CA ALA A 49 -1.63 15.20 0.70
C ALA A 49 -0.26 14.50 0.67
N SER A 50 0.22 14.22 -0.55
CA SER A 50 1.60 13.78 -0.74
C SER A 50 2.58 14.94 -0.55
N LEU A 51 3.84 14.61 -0.29
CA LEU A 51 4.95 15.57 -0.28
C LEU A 51 4.94 16.47 -1.52
N PHE A 52 4.58 15.91 -2.67
CA PHE A 52 4.48 16.63 -3.92
C PHE A 52 3.35 17.68 -3.93
N ALA A 53 2.17 17.34 -3.41
CA ALA A 53 1.05 18.28 -3.31
C ALA A 53 1.36 19.44 -2.35
N ASP A 54 2.05 19.17 -1.23
CA ASP A 54 2.49 20.18 -0.27
C ASP A 54 3.51 21.16 -0.87
N ILE A 55 4.51 20.62 -1.58
CA ILE A 55 5.53 21.42 -2.26
C ILE A 55 4.88 22.31 -3.33
N ASN A 56 3.93 21.76 -4.10
CA ASN A 56 3.21 22.53 -5.12
C ASN A 56 2.42 23.69 -4.49
N LEU A 57 1.73 23.45 -3.37
CA LEU A 57 1.01 24.50 -2.64
C LEU A 57 1.96 25.62 -2.16
N VAL A 58 3.12 25.26 -1.61
CA VAL A 58 4.14 26.24 -1.17
C VAL A 58 4.72 27.02 -2.35
N ALA A 59 5.02 26.35 -3.46
CA ALA A 59 5.53 26.99 -4.68
C ALA A 59 4.56 28.05 -5.20
N GLU A 60 3.25 27.76 -5.22
CA GLU A 60 2.20 28.70 -5.62
C GLU A 60 2.08 29.89 -4.64
N ILE A 61 2.23 29.67 -3.33
CA ILE A 61 2.25 30.77 -2.34
C ILE A 61 3.44 31.71 -2.60
N ILE A 62 4.64 31.14 -2.81
CA ILE A 62 5.86 31.91 -3.10
C ILE A 62 5.68 32.72 -4.39
N LEU A 63 5.08 32.13 -5.42
CA LEU A 63 4.78 32.77 -6.68
C LEU A 63 3.88 34.00 -6.49
N LEU A 64 2.77 33.87 -5.76
CA LEU A 64 1.85 34.99 -5.49
C LEU A 64 2.56 36.15 -4.79
N LEU A 65 3.38 35.86 -3.78
CA LEU A 65 4.19 36.87 -3.10
C LEU A 65 5.17 37.54 -4.06
N GLY A 66 5.81 36.77 -4.94
CA GLY A 66 6.71 37.27 -5.98
C GLY A 66 6.03 38.23 -6.97
N LEU A 67 4.79 37.97 -7.36
CA LEU A 67 4.00 38.87 -8.21
C LEU A 67 3.69 40.21 -7.50
N VAL A 68 3.43 40.18 -6.19
CA VAL A 68 3.21 41.39 -5.37
C VAL A 68 4.47 42.24 -5.27
N VAL A 69 5.64 41.62 -5.09
CA VAL A 69 6.94 42.34 -5.11
C VAL A 69 7.11 43.08 -6.44
N GLY A 70 6.80 42.41 -7.56
CA GLY A 70 6.83 43.04 -8.87
C GLY A 70 5.86 44.21 -8.99
N TYR A 71 4.65 44.12 -8.42
CA TYR A 71 3.72 45.26 -8.34
C TYR A 71 4.31 46.43 -7.54
N GLY A 72 5.03 46.15 -6.45
CA GLY A 72 5.78 47.13 -5.66
C GLY A 72 6.80 47.92 -6.51
N PHE A 73 7.59 47.25 -7.34
CA PHE A 73 8.53 47.93 -8.25
C PHE A 73 7.84 48.88 -9.22
N ALA A 74 6.67 48.49 -9.75
CA ALA A 74 5.89 49.38 -10.62
C ALA A 74 5.38 50.62 -9.88
N ARG A 75 4.95 50.48 -8.61
CA ARG A 75 4.50 51.61 -7.77
C ARG A 75 5.63 52.57 -7.41
N GLN A 76 6.86 52.06 -7.27
CA GLN A 76 8.07 52.84 -7.05
C GLN A 76 8.60 53.50 -8.33
N GLY A 77 7.98 53.26 -9.50
CA GLY A 77 8.43 53.79 -10.79
C GLY A 77 9.59 53.02 -11.43
N ASN A 78 10.06 51.93 -10.82
CA ASN A 78 11.11 51.07 -11.37
C ASN A 78 10.52 50.05 -12.35
N ILE A 79 10.14 50.55 -13.53
CA ILE A 79 9.51 49.75 -14.59
C ILE A 79 10.42 48.61 -15.09
N PRO A 80 11.74 48.79 -15.25
CA PRO A 80 12.58 47.67 -15.67
C PRO A 80 12.63 46.53 -14.64
N ALA A 81 12.75 46.82 -13.34
CA ALA A 81 12.73 45.77 -12.31
C ALA A 81 11.38 45.04 -12.27
N HIS A 82 10.27 45.78 -12.40
CA HIS A 82 8.93 45.19 -12.57
C HIS A 82 8.91 44.22 -13.76
N GLN A 83 9.42 44.64 -14.92
CA GLN A 83 9.42 43.81 -16.13
C GLN A 83 10.17 42.50 -15.95
N TYR A 84 11.38 42.53 -15.40
CA TYR A 84 12.17 41.32 -15.20
C TYR A 84 11.54 40.38 -14.16
N ASN A 85 11.08 40.91 -13.03
CA ASN A 85 10.43 40.12 -11.98
C ASN A 85 9.17 39.41 -12.50
N GLN A 86 8.29 40.15 -13.17
CA GLN A 86 7.03 39.59 -13.68
C GLN A 86 7.28 38.57 -14.80
N THR A 87 8.30 38.77 -15.64
CA THR A 87 8.66 37.78 -16.67
C THR A 87 9.10 36.46 -16.02
N GLY A 88 9.90 36.50 -14.95
CA GLY A 88 10.33 35.30 -14.23
C GLY A 88 9.16 34.52 -13.61
N TRP A 89 8.32 35.20 -12.83
CA TRP A 89 7.21 34.53 -12.12
C TRP A 89 6.12 33.99 -13.04
N VAL A 90 5.81 34.69 -14.14
CA VAL A 90 4.84 34.17 -15.13
C VAL A 90 5.40 32.95 -15.84
N LEU A 91 6.69 32.91 -16.19
CA LEU A 91 7.30 31.71 -16.77
C LEU A 91 7.33 30.53 -15.78
N PHE A 92 7.66 30.81 -14.51
CA PHE A 92 7.60 29.81 -13.44
C PHE A 92 6.18 29.25 -13.29
N ASN A 93 5.15 30.10 -13.28
CA ASN A 93 3.75 29.67 -13.22
C ASN A 93 3.35 28.78 -14.41
N ILE A 94 3.77 29.13 -15.63
CA ILE A 94 3.46 28.34 -16.83
C ILE A 94 4.04 26.93 -16.70
N ILE A 95 5.26 26.79 -16.17
CA ILE A 95 5.90 25.49 -15.94
C ILE A 95 5.09 24.68 -14.92
N LEU A 96 4.75 25.27 -13.76
CA LEU A 96 3.94 24.58 -12.75
C LEU A 96 2.60 24.12 -13.33
N VAL A 97 1.92 24.97 -14.09
CA VAL A 97 0.60 24.62 -14.62
C VAL A 97 0.69 23.52 -15.68
N ILE A 98 1.62 23.58 -16.62
CA ILE A 98 1.72 22.57 -17.69
C ILE A 98 2.07 21.19 -17.10
N PHE A 99 3.07 21.13 -16.23
CA PHE A 99 3.64 19.86 -15.80
C PHE A 99 3.00 19.28 -14.54
N ILE A 100 2.49 20.12 -13.63
CA ILE A 100 1.89 19.66 -12.37
C ILE A 100 0.37 19.64 -12.51
N MET A 101 -0.22 20.79 -12.85
CA MET A 101 -1.68 20.94 -12.85
C MET A 101 -2.33 20.29 -14.09
N GLY A 102 -1.69 20.36 -15.26
CA GLY A 102 -2.25 19.86 -16.52
C GLY A 102 -2.51 18.36 -16.50
N GLY A 103 -1.52 17.57 -16.05
CA GLY A 103 -1.66 16.11 -15.95
C GLY A 103 -2.69 15.69 -14.89
N ALA A 104 -2.65 16.30 -13.69
CA ALA A 104 -3.61 16.01 -12.62
C ALA A 104 -5.04 16.38 -13.02
N PHE A 105 -5.23 17.57 -13.60
CA PHE A 105 -6.55 18.03 -14.05
C PHE A 105 -7.11 17.16 -15.17
N GLY A 106 -6.27 16.78 -16.14
CA GLY A 106 -6.65 15.91 -17.25
C GLY A 106 -7.09 14.52 -16.81
N ARG A 107 -6.39 13.92 -15.85
CA ARG A 107 -6.71 12.57 -15.35
C ARG A 107 -7.85 12.55 -14.35
N GLN A 108 -8.03 13.61 -13.56
CA GLN A 108 -8.85 13.52 -12.34
C GLN A 108 -10.06 14.47 -12.32
N VAL A 109 -10.08 15.52 -13.15
CA VAL A 109 -11.18 16.51 -13.18
C VAL A 109 -11.95 16.44 -14.50
N ILE A 110 -11.26 16.36 -15.64
CA ILE A 110 -11.91 16.29 -16.97
C ILE A 110 -12.88 15.10 -17.08
N PRO A 111 -12.54 13.87 -16.64
CA PRO A 111 -13.47 12.72 -16.70
C PRO A 111 -14.69 12.88 -15.79
N GLY A 112 -14.67 13.86 -14.88
CA GLY A 112 -15.81 14.20 -14.03
C GLY A 112 -16.79 15.19 -14.66
N ILE A 113 -16.51 15.78 -15.82
CA ILE A 113 -17.33 16.83 -16.43
C ILE A 113 -18.09 16.28 -17.64
N PRO A 114 -19.43 16.45 -17.73
CA PRO A 114 -20.30 17.22 -16.85
C PRO A 114 -20.85 16.45 -15.64
N ALA A 115 -20.74 15.12 -15.62
CA ALA A 115 -21.50 14.22 -14.73
C ALA A 115 -21.36 14.52 -13.22
N ARG A 116 -20.18 14.96 -12.78
CA ARG A 116 -19.84 15.24 -11.37
C ARG A 116 -19.61 16.73 -11.11
N LEU A 117 -19.97 17.63 -12.03
CA LEU A 117 -19.66 19.05 -11.93
C LEU A 117 -20.18 19.71 -10.64
N MET A 118 -21.27 19.20 -10.06
CA MET A 118 -21.85 19.76 -8.83
C MET A 118 -21.19 19.25 -7.54
N GLN A 119 -20.32 18.24 -7.61
CA GLN A 119 -19.57 17.78 -6.45
C GLN A 119 -18.49 18.81 -6.09
N ALA A 120 -18.33 19.12 -4.80
CA ALA A 120 -17.40 20.15 -4.33
C ALA A 120 -15.97 19.95 -4.89
N PHE A 121 -15.52 18.69 -4.96
CA PHE A 121 -14.26 18.29 -5.56
C PHE A 121 -14.12 18.74 -7.03
N THR A 122 -15.05 18.33 -7.89
CA THR A 122 -15.00 18.63 -9.33
C THR A 122 -15.30 20.10 -9.60
N LEU A 123 -16.24 20.69 -8.86
CA LEU A 123 -16.67 22.08 -9.02
C LEU A 123 -15.53 23.05 -8.70
N VAL A 124 -14.92 22.93 -7.53
CA VAL A 124 -13.86 23.84 -7.06
C VAL A 124 -12.64 23.71 -7.97
N SER A 125 -12.24 22.49 -8.32
CA SER A 125 -11.14 22.26 -9.26
C SER A 125 -11.45 22.81 -10.65
N ALA A 126 -12.65 22.59 -11.18
CA ALA A 126 -13.03 23.10 -12.51
C ALA A 126 -13.00 24.63 -12.57
N ILE A 127 -13.53 25.30 -11.54
CA ILE A 127 -13.46 26.76 -11.43
C ILE A 127 -12.00 27.22 -11.33
N HIS A 128 -11.17 26.56 -10.53
CA HIS A 128 -9.73 26.83 -10.45
C HIS A 128 -9.07 26.72 -11.84
N GLY A 129 -9.33 25.64 -12.58
CA GLY A 129 -8.77 25.38 -13.90
C GLY A 129 -9.17 26.44 -14.93
N VAL A 130 -10.45 26.83 -14.98
CA VAL A 130 -10.94 27.88 -15.90
C VAL A 130 -10.32 29.24 -15.57
N LEU A 131 -10.31 29.61 -14.29
CA LEU A 131 -9.68 30.85 -13.86
C LEU A 131 -8.17 30.84 -14.16
N GLY A 132 -7.50 29.71 -13.94
CA GLY A 132 -6.10 29.49 -14.23
C GLY A 132 -5.79 29.69 -15.71
N LEU A 133 -6.57 29.06 -16.60
CA LEU A 133 -6.41 29.20 -18.05
C LEU A 133 -6.55 30.66 -18.51
N ILE A 134 -7.60 31.36 -18.04
CA ILE A 134 -7.79 32.79 -18.35
C ILE A 134 -6.60 33.61 -17.85
N THR A 135 -6.13 33.32 -16.64
CA THR A 135 -5.01 34.04 -16.01
C THR A 135 -3.71 33.85 -16.80
N ILE A 136 -3.40 32.63 -17.22
CA ILE A 136 -2.21 32.31 -18.01
C ILE A 136 -2.26 32.98 -19.37
N LEU A 137 -3.39 32.92 -20.08
CA LEU A 137 -3.54 33.61 -21.37
C LEU A 137 -3.34 35.12 -21.24
N CYS A 138 -3.89 35.75 -20.19
CA CYS A 138 -3.63 37.16 -19.91
C CYS A 138 -2.15 37.42 -19.57
N GLY A 139 -1.56 36.55 -18.75
CA GLY A 139 -0.15 36.63 -18.33
C GLY A 139 0.80 36.54 -19.52
N ILE A 140 0.59 35.58 -20.42
CA ILE A 140 1.33 35.43 -21.68
C ILE A 140 1.20 36.68 -22.54
N TYR A 141 -0.03 37.19 -22.72
CA TYR A 141 -0.25 38.42 -23.49
C TYR A 141 0.54 39.61 -22.89
N ILE A 142 0.49 39.80 -21.57
CA ILE A 142 1.21 40.88 -20.87
C ILE A 142 2.72 40.68 -20.99
N LEU A 143 3.21 39.45 -20.80
CA LEU A 143 4.63 39.10 -20.91
C LEU A 143 5.15 39.45 -22.31
N LEU A 144 4.44 39.04 -23.36
CA LEU A 144 4.79 39.36 -24.76
C LEU A 144 4.72 40.88 -25.01
N ARG A 145 3.71 41.56 -24.46
CA ARG A 145 3.54 43.00 -24.65
C ARG A 145 4.65 43.81 -23.98
N MET A 146 4.98 43.49 -22.74
CA MET A 146 5.98 44.19 -21.95
C MET A 146 7.40 43.95 -22.48
N ASN A 147 7.66 42.76 -23.00
CA ASN A 147 8.92 42.39 -23.64
C ASN A 147 9.01 42.77 -25.13
N LYS A 148 8.05 43.55 -25.65
CA LYS A 148 8.02 44.05 -27.04
C LYS A 148 7.99 42.95 -28.11
N LEU A 149 7.55 41.75 -27.75
CA LEU A 149 7.41 40.61 -28.66
C LEU A 149 6.05 40.57 -29.35
N LEU A 150 5.05 41.30 -28.83
CA LEU A 150 3.70 41.29 -29.38
C LEU A 150 3.56 42.14 -30.68
N PRO A 151 3.07 41.56 -31.80
CA PRO A 151 2.82 42.26 -33.06
C PRO A 151 1.87 43.45 -32.91
N ALA A 152 2.05 44.50 -33.73
CA ALA A 152 1.27 45.72 -33.62
C ALA A 152 -0.26 45.52 -33.77
N ALA A 153 -0.68 44.58 -34.63
CA ALA A 153 -2.09 44.25 -34.86
C ALA A 153 -2.82 43.72 -33.61
N LEU A 154 -2.11 43.08 -32.68
CA LEU A 154 -2.72 42.46 -31.48
C LEU A 154 -2.69 43.39 -30.25
N ARG A 155 -2.24 44.63 -30.42
CA ARG A 155 -1.99 45.57 -29.30
C ARG A 155 -3.27 46.27 -28.86
N ILE A 156 -3.80 45.90 -27.70
CA ILE A 156 -4.89 46.64 -27.05
C ILE A 156 -4.36 47.87 -26.29
N SER A 157 -5.13 48.96 -26.30
CA SER A 157 -4.79 50.23 -25.63
C SER A 157 -4.98 50.17 -24.11
N TRP A 158 -5.90 49.35 -23.62
CA TRP A 158 -6.28 49.24 -22.21
C TRP A 158 -5.45 48.23 -21.39
N TRP A 159 -4.28 47.80 -21.89
CA TRP A 159 -3.45 46.75 -21.30
C TRP A 159 -2.97 47.01 -19.86
N LYS A 160 -2.89 48.27 -19.41
CA LYS A 160 -2.56 48.59 -18.01
C LYS A 160 -3.66 48.18 -17.03
N ASN A 161 -4.92 48.26 -17.46
CA ASN A 161 -6.04 47.76 -16.67
C ASN A 161 -6.05 46.23 -16.72
N LEU A 162 -5.76 45.64 -17.89
CA LEU A 162 -5.55 44.19 -18.00
C LEU A 162 -4.51 43.69 -16.99
N MET A 163 -3.35 44.35 -16.85
CA MET A 163 -2.34 43.97 -15.84
C MET A 163 -2.87 43.93 -14.40
N ARG A 164 -3.71 44.90 -14.02
CA ARG A 164 -4.32 44.95 -12.68
C ARG A 164 -5.34 43.83 -12.49
N ILE A 165 -6.14 43.57 -13.52
CA ILE A 165 -7.12 42.48 -13.55
C ILE A 165 -6.39 41.14 -13.45
N THR A 166 -5.31 40.93 -14.21
CA THR A 166 -4.51 39.71 -14.17
C THR A 166 -3.89 39.47 -12.79
N LEU A 167 -3.40 40.51 -12.11
CA LEU A 167 -2.95 40.36 -10.72
C LEU A 167 -4.10 39.94 -9.79
N GLY A 168 -5.29 40.52 -9.94
CA GLY A 168 -6.48 40.09 -9.19
C GLY A 168 -6.90 38.65 -9.51
N LEU A 169 -6.81 38.24 -10.77
CA LEU A 169 -7.07 36.87 -11.20
C LEU A 169 -6.07 35.88 -10.61
N TYR A 170 -4.78 36.22 -10.53
CA TYR A 170 -3.78 35.40 -9.83
C TYR A 170 -4.15 35.13 -8.37
N TRP A 171 -4.61 36.15 -7.64
CA TRP A 171 -5.10 35.97 -6.27
C TRP A 171 -6.34 35.09 -6.19
N LEU A 172 -7.27 35.25 -7.12
CA LEU A 172 -8.48 34.42 -7.17
C LEU A 172 -8.13 32.95 -7.50
N VAL A 173 -7.23 32.71 -8.45
CA VAL A 173 -6.70 31.38 -8.77
C VAL A 173 -6.01 30.78 -7.55
N GLY A 174 -5.18 31.54 -6.84
CA GLY A 174 -4.52 31.10 -5.60
C GLY A 174 -5.51 30.68 -4.52
N LEU A 175 -6.57 31.47 -4.31
CA LEU A 175 -7.64 31.15 -3.37
C LEU A 175 -8.34 29.83 -3.75
N PHE A 176 -8.67 29.65 -5.03
CA PHE A 176 -9.27 28.42 -5.52
C PHE A 176 -8.28 27.24 -5.53
N GLY A 177 -6.98 27.50 -5.65
CA GLY A 177 -5.92 26.50 -5.50
C GLY A 177 -5.86 25.97 -4.06
N PHE A 178 -5.96 26.86 -3.07
CA PHE A 178 -6.13 26.46 -1.66
C PHE A 178 -7.45 25.71 -1.44
N GLY A 179 -8.53 26.18 -2.05
CA GLY A 179 -9.83 25.49 -2.01
C GLY A 179 -9.76 24.08 -2.58
N THR A 180 -9.04 23.91 -3.69
CA THR A 180 -8.78 22.61 -4.33
C THR A 180 -7.98 21.72 -3.37
N TYR A 181 -6.86 22.21 -2.82
CA TYR A 181 -6.09 21.48 -1.84
C TYR A 181 -6.94 21.03 -0.63
N TYR A 182 -7.79 21.93 -0.12
CA TYR A 182 -8.69 21.62 1.00
C TYR A 182 -9.69 20.52 0.66
N VAL A 183 -10.46 20.63 -0.42
CA VAL A 183 -11.49 19.62 -0.75
C VAL A 183 -10.91 18.27 -1.16
N TRP A 184 -9.67 18.24 -1.63
CA TRP A 184 -8.97 17.01 -2.01
C TRP A 184 -8.33 16.29 -0.82
N TYR A 185 -7.65 17.03 0.06
CA TYR A 185 -6.76 16.44 1.05
C TYR A 185 -7.21 16.65 2.50
N VAL A 186 -8.03 17.66 2.79
CA VAL A 186 -8.37 18.08 4.15
C VAL A 186 -9.83 17.85 4.52
N ALA A 187 -10.78 18.17 3.62
CA ALA A 187 -12.20 18.11 3.92
C ALA A 187 -12.64 16.68 4.33
N PRO A 188 -13.38 16.53 5.44
CA PRO A 188 -14.05 15.27 5.76
C PRO A 188 -14.99 14.94 4.60
N ARG A 189 -14.91 13.73 4.06
CA ARG A 189 -15.89 13.30 3.05
C ARG A 189 -17.11 12.82 3.81
N GLU A 190 -18.27 13.46 3.58
CA GLU A 190 -19.55 12.95 4.07
C GLU A 190 -19.72 11.51 3.54
N GLU A 191 -19.84 10.56 4.46
CA GLU A 191 -20.39 9.25 4.15
C GLU A 191 -21.82 9.49 3.64
N VAL A 192 -22.06 9.21 2.37
CA VAL A 192 -23.42 9.12 1.87
C VAL A 192 -24.05 7.96 2.60
N ALA A 193 -24.99 8.27 3.49
CA ALA A 193 -25.83 7.27 4.14
C ALA A 193 -26.48 6.40 3.07
N VAL A 194 -26.02 5.15 2.98
CA VAL A 194 -26.63 4.14 2.11
C VAL A 194 -27.99 3.80 2.72
N SER A 195 -29.05 4.25 2.08
CA SER A 195 -30.40 3.73 2.35
C SER A 195 -30.49 2.32 1.77
N THR A 196 -30.41 1.31 2.62
CA THR A 196 -30.61 -0.11 2.29
C THR A 196 -32.11 -0.40 2.08
N PRO A 197 -32.52 -1.06 0.98
CA PRO A 197 -33.82 -1.72 0.91
C PRO A 197 -33.79 -3.06 1.65
N GLU A 198 -34.93 -3.39 2.26
CA GLU A 198 -35.21 -4.56 3.11
C GLU A 198 -35.17 -5.91 2.33
N PRO A 199 -34.60 -7.01 2.88
CA PRO A 199 -34.57 -8.30 2.20
C PRO A 199 -35.80 -9.14 2.55
N GLY A 200 -36.67 -9.37 1.58
CA GLY A 200 -37.81 -10.26 1.77
C GLY A 200 -38.95 -10.15 0.77
N VAL A 201 -38.68 -9.90 -0.52
CA VAL A 201 -39.68 -10.04 -1.60
C VAL A 201 -38.97 -10.58 -2.84
N VAL A 202 -39.65 -11.47 -3.57
CA VAL A 202 -39.29 -11.87 -4.95
C VAL A 202 -38.92 -10.61 -5.73
N ALA A 203 -37.81 -10.62 -6.49
CA ALA A 203 -37.42 -9.47 -7.30
C ALA A 203 -38.58 -9.06 -8.23
N GLU A 204 -39.27 -7.99 -7.86
CA GLU A 204 -40.06 -7.19 -8.77
C GLU A 204 -39.13 -6.07 -9.24
N GLY A 205 -38.41 -6.31 -10.34
CA GLY A 205 -37.51 -5.35 -10.99
C GLY A 205 -36.10 -5.91 -11.21
N GLY A 206 -35.75 -6.22 -12.47
CA GLY A 206 -34.51 -6.91 -12.84
C GLY A 206 -33.23 -6.12 -12.56
N LYS A 207 -32.55 -6.39 -11.44
CA LYS A 207 -31.18 -5.91 -11.16
C LYS A 207 -30.21 -7.07 -10.88
N VAL A 208 -28.93 -6.92 -11.25
CA VAL A 208 -27.83 -7.88 -10.98
C VAL A 208 -26.53 -7.16 -10.62
N THR A 209 -25.81 -7.60 -9.58
CA THR A 209 -24.49 -7.03 -9.23
C THR A 209 -23.36 -7.74 -9.97
N LEU A 210 -22.49 -6.95 -10.61
CA LEU A 210 -21.26 -7.34 -11.27
C LEU A 210 -20.06 -6.86 -10.43
N PRO A 211 -19.44 -7.73 -9.61
CA PRO A 211 -18.27 -7.37 -8.84
C PRO A 211 -17.04 -7.10 -9.72
N LEU A 212 -16.19 -6.19 -9.26
CA LEU A 212 -14.81 -6.03 -9.71
C LEU A 212 -13.88 -6.38 -8.57
N ALA A 213 -12.98 -7.32 -8.81
CA ALA A 213 -12.01 -7.78 -7.82
C ALA A 213 -10.80 -8.37 -8.55
N ASN A 214 -9.63 -8.29 -7.92
CA ASN A 214 -8.36 -8.79 -8.43
C ASN A 214 -8.01 -8.20 -9.80
N TYR A 215 -8.32 -6.92 -10.04
CA TYR A 215 -8.15 -6.24 -11.33
C TYR A 215 -8.94 -6.91 -12.48
N GLU A 216 -10.05 -7.60 -12.18
CA GLU A 216 -10.95 -8.18 -13.17
C GLU A 216 -12.42 -7.78 -12.97
N PHE A 217 -13.21 -7.78 -14.06
CA PHE A 217 -14.67 -7.80 -13.98
C PHE A 217 -15.13 -9.24 -13.82
N VAL A 218 -15.95 -9.51 -12.81
CA VAL A 218 -16.24 -10.87 -12.40
C VAL A 218 -17.75 -11.10 -12.43
N PRO A 219 -18.28 -11.91 -13.36
CA PRO A 219 -17.57 -12.63 -14.43
C PRO A 219 -17.19 -11.70 -15.59
N LYS A 220 -16.19 -12.10 -16.38
CA LYS A 220 -15.81 -11.37 -17.61
C LYS A 220 -16.92 -11.39 -18.66
N GLU A 221 -17.77 -12.42 -18.66
CA GLU A 221 -18.96 -12.49 -19.51
C GLU A 221 -20.22 -12.62 -18.65
N LEU A 222 -21.16 -11.69 -18.81
CA LEU A 222 -22.42 -11.65 -18.07
C LEU A 222 -23.60 -11.65 -19.04
N THR A 223 -24.50 -12.63 -18.96
CA THR A 223 -25.73 -12.66 -19.78
C THR A 223 -26.95 -12.20 -18.98
N ILE A 224 -27.69 -11.21 -19.48
CA ILE A 224 -28.87 -10.63 -18.83
C ILE A 224 -30.04 -10.45 -19.82
N PRO A 225 -31.31 -10.56 -19.39
CA PRO A 225 -32.44 -10.14 -20.21
C PRO A 225 -32.48 -8.61 -20.36
N VAL A 226 -33.03 -8.14 -21.48
CA VAL A 226 -33.29 -6.73 -21.76
C VAL A 226 -34.18 -6.10 -20.67
N GLY A 227 -33.86 -4.86 -20.29
CA GLY A 227 -34.45 -4.13 -19.18
C GLY A 227 -33.79 -4.41 -17.82
N THR A 228 -32.69 -5.17 -17.78
CA THR A 228 -31.95 -5.45 -16.54
C THR A 228 -30.99 -4.32 -16.20
N THR A 229 -30.94 -3.94 -14.91
CA THR A 229 -29.93 -3.04 -14.35
C THR A 229 -28.73 -3.82 -13.81
N VAL A 230 -27.54 -3.59 -14.35
CA VAL A 230 -26.28 -4.13 -13.81
C VAL A 230 -25.68 -3.12 -12.83
N VAL A 231 -25.34 -3.59 -11.63
CA VAL A 231 -24.68 -2.83 -10.57
C VAL A 231 -23.20 -3.22 -10.54
N PHE A 232 -22.34 -2.38 -11.10
CA PHE A 232 -20.88 -2.52 -11.00
C PHE A 232 -20.43 -2.17 -9.59
N GLN A 233 -19.62 -3.01 -8.95
CA GLN A 233 -19.13 -2.76 -7.59
C GLN A 233 -17.63 -3.03 -7.46
N ASN A 234 -16.88 -2.01 -7.04
CA ASN A 234 -15.43 -2.14 -6.85
C ASN A 234 -15.09 -2.76 -5.50
N PHE A 235 -14.42 -3.90 -5.50
CA PHE A 235 -13.87 -4.53 -4.29
C PHE A 235 -12.35 -4.39 -4.18
N ASP A 236 -11.67 -3.88 -5.22
CA ASP A 236 -10.24 -3.62 -5.22
C ASP A 236 -9.89 -2.34 -4.48
N PRO A 237 -8.69 -2.27 -3.84
CA PRO A 237 -8.23 -1.07 -3.15
C PRO A 237 -7.96 0.10 -4.11
N ASP A 238 -7.66 -0.21 -5.37
CA ASP A 238 -7.41 0.78 -6.40
C ASP A 238 -8.69 1.31 -7.03
N ALA A 239 -8.56 2.49 -7.64
CA ALA A 239 -9.62 3.03 -8.46
C ALA A 239 -9.73 2.25 -9.76
N HIS A 240 -10.94 2.02 -10.23
CA HIS A 240 -11.23 1.37 -11.52
C HIS A 240 -12.26 2.18 -12.30
N THR A 241 -12.38 1.91 -13.59
CA THR A 241 -13.44 2.46 -14.44
C THR A 241 -14.14 1.37 -15.23
N ALA A 242 -15.28 1.72 -15.83
CA ALA A 242 -15.91 0.95 -16.89
C ALA A 242 -16.24 1.92 -18.04
N THR A 243 -15.64 1.65 -19.19
CA THR A 243 -15.78 2.40 -20.44
C THR A 243 -16.24 1.42 -21.52
N PHE A 244 -17.34 1.73 -22.21
CA PHE A 244 -17.94 0.85 -23.22
C PHE A 244 -17.38 1.15 -24.61
N ASP A 245 -16.99 0.12 -25.35
CA ASP A 245 -16.31 0.23 -26.65
C ASP A 245 -17.15 0.92 -27.72
N ASN A 246 -18.48 0.85 -27.58
CA ASN A 246 -19.44 1.43 -28.52
C ASN A 246 -19.93 2.82 -28.11
N ASP A 247 -19.39 3.40 -27.03
CA ASP A 247 -19.78 4.69 -26.45
C ASP A 247 -21.29 4.79 -26.11
N GLU A 248 -22.02 3.67 -26.02
CA GLU A 248 -23.48 3.68 -25.81
C GLU A 248 -23.84 4.13 -24.38
N PHE A 249 -22.94 3.93 -23.43
CA PHE A 249 -23.04 4.43 -22.06
C PHE A 249 -21.85 5.34 -21.73
N PRO A 250 -22.05 6.43 -20.96
CA PRO A 250 -20.94 7.26 -20.49
C PRO A 250 -19.97 6.44 -19.64
N ALA A 251 -18.66 6.63 -19.85
CA ALA A 251 -17.63 6.06 -18.98
C ALA A 251 -17.79 6.53 -17.53
N PHE A 252 -17.53 5.64 -16.57
CA PHE A 252 -17.62 5.95 -15.15
C PHE A 252 -16.52 5.28 -14.36
N GLY A 253 -16.05 5.97 -13.32
CA GLY A 253 -15.02 5.48 -12.40
C GLY A 253 -15.59 5.23 -11.01
N PHE A 254 -15.03 4.26 -10.31
CA PHE A 254 -15.44 3.86 -8.97
C PHE A 254 -14.20 3.59 -8.10
N GLN A 255 -14.21 4.18 -6.90
CA GLN A 255 -13.22 3.92 -5.85
C GLN A 255 -13.60 2.64 -5.11
N GLN A 256 -12.70 2.10 -4.29
CA GLN A 256 -12.99 0.94 -3.44
C GLN A 256 -14.34 1.07 -2.72
N GLY A 257 -15.16 0.02 -2.78
CA GLY A 257 -16.49 -0.07 -2.18
C GLY A 257 -17.60 0.69 -2.91
N SER A 258 -17.27 1.51 -3.93
CA SER A 258 -18.27 2.29 -4.67
C SER A 258 -19.02 1.42 -5.68
N THR A 259 -20.31 1.74 -5.89
CA THR A 259 -21.15 1.11 -6.91
C THR A 259 -21.57 2.09 -8.00
N ASN A 260 -21.82 1.59 -9.21
CA ASN A 260 -22.51 2.32 -10.28
C ASN A 260 -23.51 1.39 -10.99
N GLU A 261 -24.61 1.94 -11.48
CA GLU A 261 -25.69 1.17 -12.10
C GLU A 261 -25.92 1.56 -13.56
N ILE A 262 -26.10 0.58 -14.44
CA ILE A 262 -26.52 0.77 -15.84
C ILE A 262 -27.71 -0.13 -16.15
N THR A 263 -28.76 0.42 -16.76
CA THR A 263 -29.89 -0.37 -17.27
C THR A 263 -29.73 -0.60 -18.77
N PHE A 264 -29.84 -1.85 -19.19
CA PHE A 264 -29.64 -2.28 -20.55
C PHE A 264 -30.99 -2.50 -21.27
N ASP A 265 -31.46 -1.48 -22.00
CA ASP A 265 -32.79 -1.48 -22.63
C ASP A 265 -32.82 -2.03 -24.07
N LYS A 266 -31.69 -2.49 -24.60
CA LYS A 266 -31.62 -3.09 -25.94
C LYS A 266 -30.83 -4.39 -25.91
N VAL A 267 -31.29 -5.35 -26.71
CA VAL A 267 -30.60 -6.62 -26.97
C VAL A 267 -29.32 -6.35 -27.76
N GLY A 268 -28.23 -6.99 -27.37
CA GLY A 268 -26.92 -6.82 -27.97
C GLY A 268 -25.75 -7.19 -27.05
N ASP A 269 -24.55 -7.20 -27.61
CA ASP A 269 -23.31 -7.42 -26.87
C ASP A 269 -22.64 -6.08 -26.55
N TYR A 270 -22.39 -5.86 -25.27
CA TYR A 270 -21.82 -4.64 -24.74
C TYR A 270 -20.43 -4.94 -24.18
N GLN A 271 -19.39 -4.62 -24.96
CA GLN A 271 -17.99 -4.75 -24.54
C GLN A 271 -17.58 -3.50 -23.76
N TYR A 272 -16.85 -3.69 -22.66
CA TYR A 272 -16.38 -2.61 -21.80
C TYR A 272 -15.06 -2.97 -21.13
N TYR A 273 -14.30 -1.95 -20.73
CA TYR A 273 -12.98 -2.08 -20.14
C TYR A 273 -12.71 -1.03 -19.05
N CYS A 274 -11.74 -1.29 -18.19
CA CYS A 274 -11.20 -0.30 -17.26
C CYS A 274 -10.09 0.50 -17.94
N GLU A 275 -10.18 1.81 -17.97
CA GLU A 275 -9.19 2.71 -18.61
C GLU A 275 -7.82 2.70 -17.93
N TYR A 276 -7.74 2.25 -16.68
CA TYR A 276 -6.48 2.16 -15.95
C TYR A 276 -5.76 0.84 -16.19
N HIS A 277 -6.51 -0.25 -16.40
CA HIS A 277 -6.00 -1.62 -16.33
C HIS A 277 -6.46 -2.49 -17.51
N GLY A 278 -7.04 -1.90 -18.55
CA GLY A 278 -7.58 -2.56 -19.73
C GLY A 278 -7.71 -1.61 -20.92
N SER A 279 -8.15 -2.14 -22.06
CA SER A 279 -8.31 -1.37 -23.31
C SER A 279 -9.47 -1.91 -24.17
N PRO A 280 -9.95 -1.14 -25.18
CA PRO A 280 -11.06 -1.57 -26.04
C PRO A 280 -10.81 -2.91 -26.75
N GLY A 281 -11.87 -3.64 -27.07
CA GLY A 281 -11.81 -4.94 -27.75
C GLY A 281 -11.60 -6.13 -26.81
N VAL A 282 -12.03 -5.99 -25.54
CA VAL A 282 -11.92 -7.02 -24.49
C VAL A 282 -10.45 -7.36 -24.13
N SER A 283 -9.63 -6.34 -23.90
CA SER A 283 -8.20 -6.49 -23.55
C SER A 283 -7.89 -5.98 -22.14
N GLY A 284 -7.03 -6.70 -21.40
CA GLY A 284 -6.73 -6.44 -19.98
C GLY A 284 -7.94 -6.64 -19.07
N MET A 285 -8.16 -5.72 -18.14
CA MET A 285 -9.38 -5.66 -17.32
C MET A 285 -10.56 -5.21 -18.20
N ALA A 286 -11.23 -6.18 -18.81
CA ALA A 286 -12.37 -5.97 -19.68
C ALA A 286 -13.41 -7.09 -19.57
N GLY A 287 -14.63 -6.83 -20.05
CA GLY A 287 -15.73 -7.79 -20.03
C GLY A 287 -16.78 -7.52 -21.10
N VAL A 288 -17.74 -8.45 -21.21
CA VAL A 288 -18.85 -8.41 -22.15
C VAL A 288 -20.16 -8.65 -21.41
N ILE A 289 -21.15 -7.79 -21.60
CA ILE A 289 -22.53 -8.02 -21.16
C ILE A 289 -23.37 -8.41 -22.38
N HIS A 290 -23.87 -9.64 -22.38
CA HIS A 290 -24.77 -10.18 -23.40
C HIS A 290 -26.22 -9.89 -22.99
N VAL A 291 -26.87 -8.93 -23.64
CA VAL A 291 -28.27 -8.59 -23.38
C VAL A 291 -29.15 -9.38 -24.34
N VAL A 292 -29.99 -10.27 -23.79
CA VAL A 292 -30.88 -11.17 -24.55
C VAL A 292 -32.36 -10.82 -24.35
N GLU A 293 -33.26 -11.41 -25.13
CA GLU A 293 -34.70 -11.15 -25.03
C GLU A 293 -35.29 -11.53 -23.67
N ALA A 294 -36.33 -10.81 -23.24
CA ALA A 294 -37.02 -11.07 -21.98
C ALA A 294 -37.62 -12.49 -21.96
N GLY A 295 -37.19 -13.31 -20.99
CA GLY A 295 -37.60 -14.72 -20.86
C GLY A 295 -36.64 -15.76 -21.43
N ALA A 296 -35.52 -15.34 -22.03
CA ALA A 296 -34.47 -16.24 -22.52
C ALA A 296 -33.53 -16.79 -21.40
N VAL A 297 -33.62 -16.25 -20.18
CA VAL A 297 -32.81 -16.65 -19.01
C VAL A 297 -33.76 -17.10 -17.88
N ALA A 298 -33.57 -18.30 -17.34
CA ALA A 298 -34.53 -18.96 -16.44
C ALA A 298 -34.60 -18.36 -15.02
N ALA A 299 -33.58 -17.60 -14.60
CA ALA A 299 -33.57 -16.72 -13.43
C ALA A 299 -32.24 -15.94 -13.43
N LEU A 300 -32.24 -14.66 -13.03
CA LEU A 300 -31.01 -13.91 -12.77
C LEU A 300 -30.58 -14.12 -11.31
N PRO A 301 -29.32 -14.49 -11.03
CA PRO A 301 -28.79 -14.40 -9.68
C PRO A 301 -28.68 -12.91 -9.28
N THR A 302 -29.06 -12.57 -8.04
CA THR A 302 -28.98 -11.20 -7.51
C THR A 302 -27.54 -10.70 -7.31
N SER A 303 -26.58 -11.62 -7.24
CA SER A 303 -25.14 -11.35 -7.27
C SER A 303 -24.45 -12.50 -7.98
N VAL A 304 -23.51 -12.21 -8.88
CA VAL A 304 -22.62 -13.25 -9.37
C VAL A 304 -21.53 -13.50 -8.32
N THR A 305 -21.35 -14.75 -7.92
CA THR A 305 -20.27 -15.15 -7.01
C THR A 305 -18.92 -14.81 -7.65
N ILE A 306 -18.09 -14.06 -6.93
CA ILE A 306 -16.66 -13.98 -7.24
C ILE A 306 -16.14 -15.42 -7.20
N PRO A 307 -15.52 -15.97 -8.27
CA PRO A 307 -14.81 -17.22 -8.18
C PRO A 307 -13.86 -17.11 -7.01
N THR A 308 -14.02 -18.00 -6.03
CA THR A 308 -12.97 -18.22 -5.04
C THR A 308 -11.70 -18.52 -5.84
N GLU A 309 -10.73 -17.61 -5.82
CA GLU A 309 -9.41 -17.93 -6.31
C GLU A 309 -8.94 -19.21 -5.62
N THR A 310 -8.28 -20.05 -6.42
CA THR A 310 -7.30 -21.04 -5.97
C THR A 310 -6.63 -20.53 -4.70
N PRO A 311 -6.63 -21.29 -3.60
CA PRO A 311 -6.25 -20.78 -2.30
C PRO A 311 -4.89 -20.08 -2.38
N GLN A 312 -4.90 -18.76 -2.16
CA GLN A 312 -3.68 -18.03 -1.77
C GLN A 312 -3.09 -18.78 -0.57
N PRO A 313 -1.76 -18.94 -0.45
CA PRO A 313 -1.14 -19.64 0.66
C PRO A 313 -1.79 -19.22 1.96
N THR A 314 -2.51 -20.17 2.58
CA THR A 314 -2.74 -20.07 4.00
C THR A 314 -1.35 -20.22 4.59
N PRO A 315 -0.73 -19.19 5.21
CA PRO A 315 0.44 -19.46 6.02
C PRO A 315 -0.01 -20.54 6.99
N VAL A 316 0.65 -21.70 6.96
CA VAL A 316 0.38 -22.77 7.93
C VAL A 316 0.33 -22.07 9.29
N PRO A 317 -0.84 -22.02 9.98
CA PRO A 317 -0.96 -21.27 11.22
C PRO A 317 0.13 -21.82 12.12
N PHE A 318 1.14 -20.99 12.43
CA PHE A 318 2.42 -21.36 13.03
C PHE A 318 2.28 -22.66 13.81
N GLU A 319 2.44 -23.80 13.13
CA GLU A 319 2.49 -25.05 13.85
C GLU A 319 3.84 -24.89 14.51
N VAL A 320 3.77 -24.73 15.82
CA VAL A 320 4.92 -24.69 16.70
C VAL A 320 5.66 -26.00 16.42
N GLN A 321 6.53 -26.02 15.40
CA GLN A 321 7.66 -26.91 15.42
C GLN A 321 8.35 -26.52 16.69
N ILE A 322 8.25 -27.44 17.63
CA ILE A 322 8.50 -27.29 19.05
C ILE A 322 9.98 -26.95 19.20
N LEU A 323 10.33 -25.70 18.93
CA LEU A 323 11.59 -25.08 19.31
C LEU A 323 11.53 -25.03 20.82
N SER A 324 12.12 -26.06 21.43
CA SER A 324 12.51 -26.15 22.83
C SER A 324 11.76 -25.20 23.77
N VAL A 325 10.61 -25.68 24.24
CA VAL A 325 9.99 -25.45 25.56
C VAL A 325 10.24 -24.06 26.16
N ASN A 326 9.34 -23.11 25.83
CA ASN A 326 8.80 -22.03 26.68
C ASN A 326 8.54 -20.70 25.91
N GLY A 327 8.82 -20.62 24.60
CA GLY A 327 8.36 -19.50 23.76
C GLY A 327 9.19 -19.19 22.50
N ALA A 328 8.68 -18.30 21.66
CA ALA A 328 9.35 -17.78 20.46
C ALA A 328 8.90 -16.35 20.14
N GLY A 329 9.81 -15.56 19.59
CA GLY A 329 9.56 -14.21 19.08
C GLY A 329 9.86 -14.11 17.59
N ILE A 330 9.10 -13.32 16.84
CA ILE A 330 9.26 -13.21 15.39
C ILE A 330 8.97 -11.82 14.86
N PHE A 331 9.77 -11.39 13.88
CA PHE A 331 9.58 -10.14 13.17
C PHE A 331 8.62 -10.34 12.00
N ARG A 332 7.69 -9.40 11.82
CA ARG A 332 6.63 -9.46 10.82
C ARG A 332 6.34 -8.09 10.25
N ASP A 333 5.71 -8.09 9.09
CA ASP A 333 5.09 -6.90 8.53
C ASP A 333 3.79 -6.60 9.27
N ALA A 334 3.51 -5.32 9.44
CA ALA A 334 2.23 -4.80 9.87
C ALA A 334 1.89 -3.55 9.05
N SER A 335 2.38 -2.37 9.45
CA SER A 335 2.18 -1.12 8.70
C SER A 335 3.30 -0.85 7.69
N ALA A 336 4.45 -1.46 7.91
CA ALA A 336 5.64 -1.42 7.07
C ALA A 336 6.37 -2.79 7.09
N ARG A 337 7.54 -2.88 6.44
CA ARG A 337 8.32 -4.12 6.39
C ARG A 337 9.05 -4.38 7.70
N ASN A 338 8.79 -5.54 8.33
CA ASN A 338 9.39 -5.99 9.59
C ASN A 338 9.23 -5.01 10.77
N ASP A 339 8.14 -4.25 10.84
CA ASP A 339 7.85 -3.24 11.87
C ASP A 339 7.06 -3.78 13.07
N SER A 340 6.69 -5.07 13.03
CA SER A 340 6.03 -5.76 14.13
C SER A 340 6.94 -6.82 14.76
N PHE A 341 6.83 -6.98 16.07
CA PHE A 341 7.42 -8.11 16.80
C PHE A 341 6.33 -8.89 17.55
N GLN A 342 6.19 -10.17 17.22
CA GLN A 342 5.19 -11.06 17.80
C GLN A 342 5.87 -12.07 18.71
N LEU A 343 5.43 -12.14 19.96
CA LEU A 343 6.00 -12.97 21.00
C LEU A 343 4.94 -13.95 21.50
N SER A 344 5.30 -15.23 21.58
CA SER A 344 4.49 -16.30 22.14
C SER A 344 5.31 -17.02 23.19
N LEU A 345 4.79 -17.18 24.40
CA LEU A 345 5.48 -17.79 25.54
C LEU A 345 4.57 -18.84 26.18
N SER A 346 5.18 -19.87 26.76
CA SER A 346 4.50 -20.89 27.55
C SER A 346 5.29 -21.16 28.84
N GLY A 347 4.58 -21.56 29.90
CA GLY A 347 5.22 -21.82 31.19
C GLY A 347 5.60 -20.55 31.97
N MET A 348 4.82 -19.48 31.83
CA MET A 348 5.00 -18.23 32.57
C MET A 348 5.03 -18.48 34.09
N PRO A 349 6.00 -17.90 34.84
CA PRO A 349 6.07 -18.05 36.29
C PRO A 349 4.81 -17.56 37.02
N THR A 350 4.35 -18.31 38.01
CA THR A 350 3.21 -17.94 38.86
C THR A 350 3.67 -17.31 40.17
N GLY A 351 2.80 -16.55 40.83
CA GLY A 351 3.10 -15.95 42.14
C GLY A 351 4.13 -14.81 42.09
N ILE A 352 4.35 -14.21 40.92
CA ILE A 352 5.23 -13.04 40.78
C ILE A 352 4.66 -11.81 41.51
N ASN A 353 5.53 -10.96 42.03
CA ASN A 353 5.16 -9.68 42.63
C ASN A 353 5.47 -8.54 41.65
N GLY A 354 4.63 -8.37 40.63
CA GLY A 354 4.86 -7.43 39.53
C GLY A 354 4.02 -7.76 38.29
N THR A 355 4.38 -7.16 37.16
CA THR A 355 3.85 -7.47 35.83
C THR A 355 4.96 -7.92 34.89
N PHE A 356 4.67 -8.80 33.95
CA PHE A 356 5.61 -9.11 32.87
C PHE A 356 5.72 -7.92 31.92
N PHE A 357 6.94 -7.61 31.49
CA PHE A 357 7.24 -6.53 30.56
C PHE A 357 8.21 -7.00 29.48
N ALA A 358 7.86 -6.80 28.20
CA ALA A 358 8.67 -7.24 27.06
C ALA A 358 9.58 -6.13 26.55
N TRP A 359 10.75 -6.52 26.10
CA TRP A 359 11.77 -5.63 25.52
C TRP A 359 12.38 -6.26 24.28
N LEU A 360 12.64 -5.45 23.25
CA LEU A 360 13.60 -5.85 22.22
C LEU A 360 15.02 -5.46 22.65
N THR A 361 15.96 -6.36 22.39
CA THR A 361 17.38 -6.19 22.70
C THR A 361 18.21 -6.20 21.41
N GLY A 362 19.34 -5.50 21.43
CA GLY A 362 20.26 -5.41 20.30
C GLY A 362 21.72 -5.55 20.73
N GLY A 363 22.64 -5.18 19.86
CA GLY A 363 24.08 -5.18 20.17
C GLY A 363 24.46 -4.17 21.26
N ALA A 364 25.71 -4.19 21.72
CA ALA A 364 26.20 -3.42 22.87
C ALA A 364 25.90 -1.90 22.88
N ASN A 365 25.68 -1.29 21.70
CA ASN A 365 25.36 0.13 21.55
C ASN A 365 23.86 0.41 21.29
N THR A 366 23.01 -0.62 21.38
CA THR A 366 21.57 -0.52 21.11
C THR A 366 20.83 -0.49 22.44
N SER A 367 20.15 0.61 22.75
CA SER A 367 19.31 0.68 23.93
C SER A 367 18.12 -0.27 23.80
N PRO A 368 17.73 -1.00 24.87
CA PRO A 368 16.54 -1.84 24.85
C PRO A 368 15.29 -1.03 24.47
N LEU A 369 14.44 -1.58 23.61
CA LEU A 369 13.15 -0.97 23.27
C LEU A 369 12.08 -1.52 24.19
N PRO A 370 11.42 -0.69 25.03
CA PRO A 370 10.27 -1.13 25.81
C PRO A 370 9.10 -1.43 24.87
N LEU A 371 8.58 -2.66 24.91
CA LEU A 371 7.42 -3.04 24.10
C LEU A 371 6.11 -2.89 24.89
N GLY A 372 6.15 -3.13 26.20
CA GLY A 372 5.01 -2.93 27.08
C GLY A 372 4.79 -4.08 28.06
N ALA A 373 3.89 -3.83 29.01
CA ALA A 373 3.43 -4.84 29.95
C ALA A 373 2.38 -5.76 29.30
N PHE A 374 2.40 -7.04 29.63
CA PHE A 374 1.44 -8.02 29.12
C PHE A 374 1.05 -9.05 30.20
N PRO A 375 -0.20 -9.55 30.21
CA PRO A 375 -0.63 -10.58 31.14
C PRO A 375 -0.25 -11.98 30.65
N ALA A 376 -0.10 -12.91 31.58
CA ALA A 376 -0.19 -14.35 31.28
C ALA A 376 -1.67 -14.79 31.32
N ASP A 377 -2.03 -15.77 30.48
CA ASP A 377 -3.34 -16.39 30.46
C ASP A 377 -3.51 -17.43 31.58
N ALA A 378 -4.70 -18.01 31.68
CA ALA A 378 -5.03 -19.01 32.69
C ALA A 378 -4.23 -20.33 32.55
N GLY A 379 -3.64 -20.59 31.39
CA GLY A 379 -2.75 -21.71 31.11
C GLY A 379 -1.27 -21.41 31.36
N ASN A 380 -0.94 -20.24 31.94
CA ASN A 380 0.43 -19.72 32.06
C ASN A 380 1.13 -19.58 30.70
N ASN A 381 0.39 -19.23 29.65
CA ASN A 381 0.97 -18.82 28.37
C ASN A 381 0.82 -17.31 28.20
N ALA A 382 1.57 -16.73 27.28
CA ALA A 382 1.39 -15.33 26.94
C ALA A 382 1.60 -15.13 25.44
N GLN A 383 0.76 -14.29 24.84
CA GLN A 383 0.98 -13.77 23.50
C GLN A 383 1.00 -12.25 23.57
N PHE A 384 1.95 -11.66 22.85
CA PHE A 384 2.16 -10.24 22.84
C PHE A 384 2.59 -9.80 21.44
N ILE A 385 2.02 -8.71 20.96
CA ILE A 385 2.38 -8.15 19.65
C ILE A 385 2.68 -6.68 19.82
N TYR A 386 3.87 -6.30 19.39
CA TYR A 386 4.33 -4.93 19.32
C TYR A 386 4.31 -4.46 17.88
N LEU A 387 3.83 -3.23 17.69
CA LEU A 387 3.86 -2.50 16.43
C LEU A 387 4.71 -1.23 16.63
N ASP A 388 5.71 -1.03 15.79
CA ASP A 388 6.43 0.24 15.75
C ASP A 388 5.58 1.33 15.08
N GLY A 389 5.27 2.39 15.82
CA GLY A 389 4.43 3.49 15.34
C GLY A 389 5.07 4.37 14.25
N HIS A 390 6.35 4.16 13.94
CA HIS A 390 7.07 4.89 12.89
C HIS A 390 7.32 4.02 11.64
N GLY A 391 6.96 2.73 11.67
CA GLY A 391 7.24 1.79 10.59
C GLY A 391 8.71 1.40 10.47
N ASP A 392 9.50 1.52 11.54
CA ASP A 392 10.91 1.12 11.55
C ASP A 392 11.06 -0.39 11.35
N ASN A 393 11.97 -0.81 10.47
CA ASN A 393 12.35 -2.22 10.34
C ASN A 393 13.09 -2.69 11.62
N LEU A 394 12.41 -3.47 12.46
CA LEU A 394 12.89 -3.84 13.79
C LEU A 394 14.06 -4.83 13.73
N VAL A 395 14.08 -5.77 12.78
CA VAL A 395 15.18 -6.74 12.63
C VAL A 395 16.49 -6.07 12.16
N ALA A 396 16.40 -4.89 11.54
CA ALA A 396 17.57 -4.06 11.22
C ALA A 396 18.31 -3.57 12.48
N LYS A 397 17.57 -3.29 13.57
CA LYS A 397 18.12 -2.68 14.79
C LYS A 397 18.30 -3.70 15.91
N TYR A 398 17.31 -4.53 16.15
CA TYR A 398 17.24 -5.49 17.25
C TYR A 398 17.65 -6.89 16.79
N SER A 399 18.06 -7.72 17.73
CA SER A 399 18.55 -9.09 17.49
C SER A 399 18.00 -10.10 18.49
N GLY A 400 17.17 -9.67 19.44
CA GLY A 400 16.60 -10.53 20.46
C GLY A 400 15.52 -9.85 21.27
N PHE A 401 15.04 -10.56 22.28
CA PHE A 401 14.08 -10.05 23.25
C PHE A 401 14.43 -10.51 24.67
N ILE A 402 13.93 -9.78 25.65
CA ILE A 402 13.85 -10.24 27.05
C ILE A 402 12.47 -9.92 27.61
N VAL A 403 12.06 -10.69 28.62
CA VAL A 403 10.89 -10.44 29.45
C VAL A 403 11.37 -10.32 30.89
N THR A 404 10.96 -9.23 31.54
CA THR A 404 11.29 -8.95 32.94
C THR A 404 10.05 -8.90 33.81
N VAL A 405 10.22 -9.03 35.12
CA VAL A 405 9.19 -8.72 36.12
C VAL A 405 9.40 -7.30 36.62
N GLU A 406 8.45 -6.43 36.32
CA GLU A 406 8.48 -5.01 36.66
C GLU A 406 7.43 -4.67 37.71
N ALA A 407 7.59 -3.54 38.40
CA ALA A 407 6.59 -3.08 39.35
C ALA A 407 5.22 -2.89 38.67
N ALA A 408 4.14 -3.34 39.30
CA ALA A 408 2.80 -3.28 38.71
C ALA A 408 2.39 -1.84 38.36
N GLY A 409 1.96 -1.61 37.12
CA GLY A 409 1.56 -0.29 36.62
C GLY A 409 2.73 0.66 36.28
N SER A 410 3.97 0.19 36.33
CA SER A 410 5.13 0.99 35.92
C SER A 410 5.35 1.00 34.41
N THR A 411 5.97 2.07 33.90
CA THR A 411 6.47 2.21 32.52
C THR A 411 7.99 2.43 32.58
N PRO A 412 8.77 1.37 32.89
CA PRO A 412 10.20 1.50 33.09
C PRO A 412 10.91 1.95 31.80
N ALA A 413 11.95 2.78 31.95
CA ALA A 413 12.79 3.20 30.83
C ALA A 413 13.89 2.17 30.50
N ASN A 414 14.21 1.26 31.44
CA ASN A 414 15.20 0.20 31.29
C ASN A 414 14.68 -1.09 31.93
N PRO A 415 15.05 -2.27 31.41
CA PRO A 415 14.68 -3.55 32.00
C PRO A 415 15.26 -3.71 33.41
N SER A 416 14.50 -4.31 34.32
CA SER A 416 15.00 -4.76 35.61
C SER A 416 15.88 -6.00 35.50
N ASP A 417 16.58 -6.33 36.59
CA ASP A 417 17.42 -7.53 36.68
C ASP A 417 16.60 -8.83 36.82
N GLN A 418 15.27 -8.75 36.93
CA GLN A 418 14.38 -9.91 37.07
C GLN A 418 13.96 -10.47 35.71
N ILE A 419 14.92 -10.99 34.94
CA ILE A 419 14.67 -11.60 33.63
C ILE A 419 14.04 -13.00 33.81
N VAL A 420 12.90 -13.22 33.18
CA VAL A 420 12.16 -14.51 33.20
C VAL A 420 12.18 -15.24 31.87
N PHE A 421 12.27 -14.52 30.75
CA PHE A 421 12.47 -15.08 29.42
C PHE A 421 13.44 -14.23 28.62
N GLY A 422 14.08 -14.85 27.64
CA GLY A 422 14.92 -14.14 26.69
C GLY A 422 15.29 -15.02 25.52
N GLY A 423 15.54 -14.39 24.39
CA GLY A 423 15.93 -15.05 23.15
C GLY A 423 16.81 -14.13 22.33
N ARG A 424 17.69 -14.71 21.51
CA ARG A 424 18.44 -13.96 20.50
C ARG A 424 18.57 -14.75 19.20
N ILE A 425 18.57 -14.04 18.08
CA ILE A 425 19.04 -14.58 16.81
C ILE A 425 20.51 -14.94 17.01
N ALA A 426 20.90 -16.15 16.63
CA ALA A 426 22.29 -16.57 16.74
C ALA A 426 23.20 -15.63 15.94
N ASP A 427 24.39 -15.33 16.48
CA ASP A 427 25.28 -14.29 15.92
C ASP A 427 25.69 -14.59 14.46
N ASP A 428 25.79 -15.87 14.10
CA ASP A 428 26.06 -16.38 12.76
C ASP A 428 24.84 -16.41 11.82
N VAL A 429 23.62 -16.33 12.35
CA VAL A 429 22.37 -16.18 11.59
C VAL A 429 21.98 -14.71 11.40
N LEU A 430 22.35 -13.84 12.35
CA LEU A 430 21.94 -12.43 12.36
C LEU A 430 22.40 -11.67 11.10
N GLY A 431 23.63 -11.92 10.64
CA GLY A 431 24.15 -11.34 9.40
C GLY A 431 23.31 -11.73 8.18
N PRO A 432 23.17 -13.04 7.88
CA PRO A 432 22.29 -13.54 6.82
C PRO A 432 20.84 -13.05 6.93
N ALA A 433 20.24 -13.06 8.12
CA ALA A 433 18.88 -12.58 8.33
C ALA A 433 18.71 -11.09 7.95
N ARG A 434 19.65 -10.24 8.36
CA ARG A 434 19.63 -8.81 7.99
C ARG A 434 19.89 -8.59 6.50
N ALA A 435 20.76 -9.38 5.90
CA ALA A 435 21.00 -9.36 4.45
C ALA A 435 19.73 -9.67 3.65
N LEU A 436 18.86 -10.55 4.15
CA LEU A 436 17.58 -10.86 3.51
C LEU A 436 16.49 -9.80 3.78
N LEU A 437 16.36 -9.33 5.02
CA LEU A 437 15.16 -8.61 5.50
C LEU A 437 15.33 -7.11 5.71
N ALA A 438 16.55 -6.59 5.71
CA ALA A 438 16.79 -5.21 6.11
C ALA A 438 17.77 -4.49 5.18
N VAL A 439 19.01 -4.97 5.12
CA VAL A 439 20.09 -4.28 4.42
C VAL A 439 21.05 -5.25 3.78
N SER A 440 21.36 -5.05 2.51
CA SER A 440 22.37 -5.82 1.78
C SER A 440 23.52 -4.93 1.30
N GLY A 441 24.61 -5.56 0.84
CA GLY A 441 25.84 -4.85 0.49
C GLY A 441 25.92 -4.38 -0.97
N ASP A 442 25.20 -5.01 -1.88
CA ASP A 442 25.29 -4.77 -3.32
C ASP A 442 23.95 -4.56 -4.02
N ALA A 443 22.82 -4.88 -3.38
CA ALA A 443 21.52 -4.60 -3.99
C ALA A 443 21.24 -3.09 -4.05
N PRO A 444 20.46 -2.61 -5.02
CA PRO A 444 20.08 -1.21 -5.15
C PRO A 444 19.47 -0.66 -3.87
N ASN A 445 19.86 0.58 -3.51
CA ASN A 445 19.46 1.25 -2.27
C ASN A 445 19.82 0.49 -0.97
N ASN A 446 20.72 -0.50 -1.05
CA ASN A 446 21.05 -1.43 0.02
C ASN A 446 19.81 -2.21 0.53
N THR A 447 18.79 -2.43 -0.29
CA THR A 447 17.58 -3.17 0.11
C THR A 447 17.93 -4.63 0.48
N GLY A 448 17.25 -5.21 1.47
CA GLY A 448 17.38 -6.63 1.79
C GLY A 448 17.01 -7.53 0.60
N TYR A 449 17.73 -8.64 0.38
CA TYR A 449 17.57 -9.43 -0.84
C TYR A 449 16.15 -10.02 -1.02
N ALA A 450 15.50 -10.45 0.05
CA ALA A 450 14.15 -11.01 -0.03
C ALA A 450 13.09 -9.93 -0.31
N LEU A 451 13.31 -8.71 0.21
CA LEU A 451 12.47 -7.55 -0.08
C LEU A 451 12.59 -7.11 -1.54
N GLY A 452 13.83 -6.96 -2.02
CA GLY A 452 14.08 -6.56 -3.40
C GLY A 452 13.56 -7.59 -4.40
N LEU A 453 13.72 -8.89 -4.12
CA LEU A 453 13.13 -9.94 -4.96
C LEU A 453 11.60 -9.80 -5.06
N LEU A 454 10.93 -9.56 -3.93
CA LEU A 454 9.48 -9.41 -3.89
C LEU A 454 9.03 -8.19 -4.71
N ASP A 455 9.67 -7.03 -4.50
CA ASP A 455 9.36 -5.80 -5.24
C ASP A 455 9.55 -5.99 -6.76
N GLN A 456 10.62 -6.67 -7.18
CA GLN A 456 10.87 -6.97 -8.60
C GLN A 456 9.90 -8.01 -9.17
N ALA A 457 9.44 -8.97 -8.36
CA ALA A 457 8.45 -9.96 -8.79
C ALA A 457 7.07 -9.31 -9.01
N GLU A 458 6.70 -8.33 -8.19
CA GLU A 458 5.47 -7.53 -8.38
C GLU A 458 5.55 -6.73 -9.68
N GLU A 459 6.65 -6.00 -9.92
CA GLU A 459 6.85 -5.21 -11.15
C GLU A 459 6.80 -6.09 -12.42
N LEU A 460 7.36 -7.31 -12.33
CA LEU A 460 7.34 -8.29 -13.43
C LEU A 460 5.91 -8.66 -13.85
N THR A 461 4.98 -8.82 -12.91
CA THR A 461 3.58 -9.18 -13.23
C THR A 461 2.88 -8.10 -14.06
N HIS A 462 3.15 -6.82 -13.79
CA HIS A 462 2.60 -5.72 -14.55
C HIS A 462 3.05 -5.77 -16.01
N HIS A 463 4.36 -5.86 -16.25
CA HIS A 463 4.89 -5.85 -17.61
C HIS A 463 4.59 -7.11 -18.41
N THR A 464 4.48 -8.26 -17.77
CA THR A 464 4.08 -9.50 -18.47
C THR A 464 2.61 -9.48 -18.90
N SER A 465 1.73 -8.83 -18.15
CA SER A 465 0.35 -8.57 -18.57
C SER A 465 0.30 -7.66 -19.81
N GLU A 466 1.00 -6.52 -19.76
CA GLU A 466 1.03 -5.56 -20.87
C GLU A 466 1.68 -6.14 -22.13
N LEU A 467 2.71 -6.99 -21.96
CA LEU A 467 3.33 -7.78 -23.03
C LEU A 467 2.29 -8.64 -23.76
N ASN A 468 1.51 -9.43 -23.00
CA ASN A 468 0.49 -10.29 -23.59
C ASN A 468 -0.62 -9.45 -24.24
N ASN A 469 -1.09 -8.37 -23.59
CA ASN A 469 -2.10 -7.47 -24.17
C ASN A 469 -1.65 -6.89 -25.51
N ALA A 470 -0.40 -6.41 -25.61
CA ALA A 470 0.17 -5.91 -26.84
C ALA A 470 0.21 -6.97 -27.95
N ALA A 471 0.59 -8.21 -27.62
CA ALA A 471 0.58 -9.33 -28.57
C ALA A 471 -0.84 -9.69 -29.05
N GLN A 472 -1.83 -9.69 -28.16
CA GLN A 472 -3.23 -9.94 -28.53
C GLN A 472 -3.76 -8.88 -29.50
N ASN A 473 -3.35 -7.63 -29.31
CA ASN A 473 -3.73 -6.48 -30.14
C ASN A 473 -2.90 -6.34 -31.44
N GLY A 474 -1.91 -7.21 -31.66
CA GLY A 474 -1.01 -7.14 -32.82
C GLY A 474 -0.01 -5.97 -32.77
N ASP A 475 0.16 -5.33 -31.62
CA ASP A 475 1.14 -4.25 -31.41
C ASP A 475 2.51 -4.85 -31.09
N ARG A 476 3.27 -5.12 -32.15
CA ARG A 476 4.62 -5.70 -32.03
C ARG A 476 5.61 -4.78 -31.30
N ASN A 477 5.49 -3.46 -31.44
CA ASN A 477 6.45 -2.52 -30.86
C ASN A 477 6.25 -2.44 -29.34
N SER A 478 5.00 -2.31 -28.90
CA SER A 478 4.67 -2.36 -27.47
C SER A 478 5.03 -3.72 -26.85
N MET A 479 4.74 -4.82 -27.57
CA MET A 479 5.11 -6.17 -27.13
C MET A 479 6.63 -6.30 -26.93
N ASN A 480 7.44 -5.85 -27.89
CA ASN A 480 8.91 -5.91 -27.78
C ASN A 480 9.45 -5.05 -26.64
N ARG A 481 8.89 -3.86 -26.41
CA ARG A 481 9.23 -3.01 -25.26
C ARG A 481 8.94 -3.72 -23.93
N HIS A 482 7.79 -4.38 -23.81
CA HIS A 482 7.46 -5.11 -22.58
C HIS A 482 8.24 -6.43 -22.44
N ILE A 483 8.67 -7.06 -23.54
CA ILE A 483 9.67 -8.16 -23.50
C ILE A 483 10.98 -7.63 -22.93
N GLU A 484 11.43 -6.45 -23.36
CA GLU A 484 12.64 -5.80 -22.84
C GLU A 484 12.55 -5.51 -21.35
N HIS A 485 11.44 -4.91 -20.90
CA HIS A 485 11.18 -4.67 -19.48
C HIS A 485 11.26 -5.98 -18.66
N MET A 486 10.60 -7.04 -19.14
CA MET A 486 10.59 -8.36 -18.51
C MET A 486 12.02 -8.93 -18.41
N TYR A 487 12.82 -8.82 -19.48
CA TYR A 487 14.22 -9.24 -19.50
C TYR A 487 15.10 -8.42 -18.54
N ALA A 488 14.89 -7.10 -18.49
CA ALA A 488 15.61 -6.19 -17.61
C ALA A 488 15.36 -6.53 -16.12
N ILE A 489 14.09 -6.76 -15.74
CA ILE A 489 13.70 -7.14 -14.37
C ILE A 489 14.23 -8.53 -13.99
N ILE A 490 14.16 -9.52 -14.89
CA ILE A 490 14.59 -10.89 -14.59
C ILE A 490 16.12 -10.98 -14.50
N SER A 491 16.81 -10.40 -15.48
CA SER A 491 18.24 -10.63 -15.71
C SER A 491 19.13 -9.57 -15.07
N GLY A 492 18.67 -8.32 -14.98
CA GLY A 492 19.43 -7.19 -14.47
C GLY A 492 20.57 -6.72 -15.39
N LYS A 493 21.12 -5.54 -15.09
CA LYS A 493 22.15 -4.84 -15.90
C LYS A 493 23.47 -5.58 -16.04
N GLY A 494 23.76 -6.48 -15.11
CA GLY A 494 24.96 -7.29 -15.13
C GLY A 494 24.90 -8.49 -16.09
N SER A 495 23.74 -8.80 -16.64
CA SER A 495 23.52 -9.96 -17.50
C SER A 495 23.79 -9.64 -18.98
N PRO A 496 24.34 -10.59 -19.77
CA PRO A 496 24.35 -10.47 -21.23
C PRO A 496 22.94 -10.41 -21.84
N ASP A 497 21.91 -10.82 -21.09
CA ASP A 497 20.50 -10.78 -21.51
C ASP A 497 19.85 -9.40 -21.27
N TYR A 498 20.62 -8.40 -20.80
CA TYR A 498 20.18 -7.00 -20.74
C TYR A 498 20.30 -6.36 -22.13
N ILE A 499 19.28 -6.59 -22.96
CA ILE A 499 19.30 -6.34 -24.41
C ILE A 499 18.14 -5.41 -24.80
N ASP A 500 18.41 -4.48 -25.70
CA ASP A 500 17.43 -3.63 -26.41
C ASP A 500 16.70 -4.48 -27.48
N PHE A 501 15.42 -4.77 -27.25
CA PHE A 501 14.60 -5.61 -28.14
C PHE A 501 13.76 -4.81 -29.14
N ASP A 502 13.47 -3.53 -28.87
CA ASP A 502 12.67 -2.68 -29.78
C ASP A 502 13.53 -1.88 -30.78
N GLY A 503 14.85 -1.85 -30.55
CA GLY A 503 15.87 -1.31 -31.43
C GLY A 503 16.01 0.21 -31.37
N ASP A 504 15.52 0.84 -30.31
CA ASP A 504 15.57 2.29 -30.13
C ASP A 504 16.90 2.83 -29.58
N GLN A 505 17.86 1.92 -29.32
CA GLN A 505 19.20 2.13 -28.77
C GLN A 505 19.26 2.33 -27.25
N PHE A 506 18.14 2.15 -26.55
CA PHE A 506 18.05 2.20 -25.10
C PHE A 506 17.53 0.86 -24.56
N VAL A 507 17.82 0.58 -23.28
CA VAL A 507 17.14 -0.48 -22.54
C VAL A 507 16.25 0.20 -21.52
N ASP A 508 14.95 0.18 -21.77
CA ASP A 508 13.89 0.59 -20.86
C ASP A 508 13.83 -0.42 -19.71
N ASP A 509 14.41 -0.03 -18.57
CA ASP A 509 14.48 -0.85 -17.35
C ASP A 509 13.58 -0.23 -16.27
N PRO A 510 12.32 -0.71 -16.15
CA PRO A 510 11.41 -0.33 -15.07
C PRO A 510 11.80 -0.98 -13.73
N GLY A 511 12.69 -1.98 -13.75
CA GLY A 511 13.23 -2.61 -12.57
C GLY A 511 14.31 -1.79 -11.89
N ASP A 512 14.94 -2.38 -10.88
CA ASP A 512 16.04 -1.76 -10.14
C ASP A 512 17.44 -2.00 -10.76
N GLY A 513 17.48 -2.80 -11.84
CA GLY A 513 18.68 -3.19 -12.57
C GLY A 513 19.52 -4.29 -11.90
N PHE A 514 19.10 -4.88 -10.78
CA PHE A 514 19.82 -5.96 -10.10
C PHE A 514 19.50 -7.36 -10.67
N GLY A 515 18.23 -7.59 -11.02
CA GLY A 515 17.75 -8.83 -11.61
C GLY A 515 17.22 -9.84 -10.58
N LEU A 516 16.05 -10.42 -10.84
CA LEU A 516 15.45 -11.50 -10.04
C LEU A 516 16.39 -12.71 -9.89
N LEU A 517 17.13 -13.07 -10.93
CA LEU A 517 18.10 -14.17 -10.88
C LEU A 517 19.24 -13.88 -9.90
N THR A 518 19.77 -12.65 -9.91
CA THR A 518 20.80 -12.20 -8.97
C THR A 518 20.26 -12.19 -7.53
N TYR A 519 19.03 -11.72 -7.33
CA TYR A 519 18.39 -11.77 -6.01
C TYR A 519 18.28 -13.22 -5.51
N ALA A 520 17.78 -14.15 -6.33
CA ALA A 520 17.68 -15.56 -5.97
C ALA A 520 19.05 -16.17 -5.60
N ASP A 521 20.11 -15.84 -6.34
CA ASP A 521 21.49 -16.27 -6.04
C ASP A 521 22.00 -15.71 -4.70
N ARG A 522 21.72 -14.44 -4.41
CA ARG A 522 22.10 -13.81 -3.15
C ARG A 522 21.35 -14.40 -1.96
N ILE A 523 20.06 -14.72 -2.12
CA ILE A 523 19.25 -15.37 -1.10
C ILE A 523 19.77 -16.79 -0.81
N GLU A 524 20.03 -17.57 -1.85
CA GLU A 524 20.62 -18.91 -1.69
C GLU A 524 21.99 -18.85 -1.01
N ALA A 525 22.81 -17.85 -1.32
CA ALA A 525 24.10 -17.66 -0.65
C ALA A 525 23.93 -17.39 0.86
N GLN A 526 22.95 -16.57 1.27
CA GLN A 526 22.65 -16.33 2.68
C GLN A 526 22.14 -17.59 3.38
N ALA A 527 21.24 -18.34 2.73
CA ALA A 527 20.73 -19.59 3.26
C ALA A 527 21.84 -20.64 3.44
N ASN A 528 22.73 -20.79 2.45
CA ASN A 528 23.89 -21.68 2.56
C ASN A 528 24.86 -21.27 3.67
N ALA A 529 25.03 -19.95 3.92
CA ALA A 529 25.82 -19.47 5.06
C ALA A 529 25.21 -19.89 6.40
N VAL A 530 23.88 -19.87 6.52
CA VAL A 530 23.18 -20.37 7.71
C VAL A 530 23.34 -21.88 7.86
N LEU A 531 23.21 -22.66 6.78
CA LEU A 531 23.39 -24.12 6.85
C LEU A 531 24.83 -24.54 7.22
N ALA A 532 25.83 -23.71 6.86
CA ALA A 532 27.23 -23.94 7.19
C ALA A 532 27.58 -23.60 8.65
N SER A 533 26.69 -22.93 9.39
CA SER A 533 26.91 -22.63 10.81
C SER A 533 26.87 -23.88 11.67
N ALA A 534 27.87 -24.05 12.53
CA ALA A 534 27.95 -25.14 13.50
C ALA A 534 26.99 -24.98 14.69
N ASN A 535 26.56 -23.75 15.02
CA ASN A 535 25.84 -23.41 16.26
C ASN A 535 24.44 -22.81 16.02
N THR A 536 23.88 -22.98 14.82
CA THR A 536 22.56 -22.46 14.45
C THR A 536 21.41 -23.38 14.88
N SER A 537 20.21 -22.81 15.08
CA SER A 537 19.00 -23.52 15.51
C SER A 537 18.41 -24.41 14.41
N ASP A 538 17.69 -25.45 14.80
CA ASP A 538 17.02 -26.35 13.84
C ASP A 538 16.00 -25.61 12.97
N ASN A 539 15.30 -24.60 13.52
CA ASN A 539 14.42 -23.74 12.73
C ASN A 539 15.20 -22.94 11.68
N ALA A 540 16.30 -22.28 12.06
CA ALA A 540 17.07 -21.50 11.10
C ALA A 540 17.61 -22.39 9.96
N LYS A 541 18.04 -23.63 10.25
CA LYS A 541 18.41 -24.61 9.21
C LYS A 541 17.23 -25.00 8.33
N ALA A 542 16.07 -25.27 8.92
CA ALA A 542 14.87 -25.67 8.19
C ALA A 542 14.40 -24.55 7.23
N GLN A 543 14.35 -23.30 7.70
CA GLN A 543 13.97 -22.18 6.85
C GLN A 543 15.03 -21.87 5.78
N ALA A 544 16.33 -22.01 6.10
CA ALA A 544 17.39 -21.88 5.11
C ALA A 544 17.24 -22.90 3.97
N GLN A 545 16.93 -24.17 4.27
CA GLN A 545 16.70 -25.18 3.23
C GLN A 545 15.49 -24.84 2.34
N LYS A 546 14.41 -24.32 2.94
CA LYS A 546 13.22 -23.85 2.21
C LYS A 546 13.53 -22.64 1.31
N LEU A 547 14.33 -21.69 1.78
CA LEU A 547 14.78 -20.55 0.97
C LEU A 547 15.56 -21.00 -0.27
N ILE A 548 16.42 -22.02 -0.15
CA ILE A 548 17.14 -22.60 -1.30
C ILE A 548 16.16 -23.20 -2.30
N THR A 549 15.18 -23.98 -1.82
CA THR A 549 14.15 -24.59 -2.68
C THR A 549 13.36 -23.54 -3.44
N VAL A 550 12.84 -22.52 -2.74
CA VAL A 550 12.02 -21.48 -3.35
C VAL A 550 12.85 -20.60 -4.30
N ALA A 551 14.10 -20.27 -3.97
CA ALA A 551 15.01 -19.60 -4.91
C ALA A 551 15.23 -20.44 -6.18
N GLY A 552 15.25 -21.77 -6.06
CA GLY A 552 15.22 -22.69 -7.20
C GLY A 552 13.97 -22.55 -8.07
N ASN A 553 12.79 -22.48 -7.48
CA ASN A 553 11.52 -22.27 -8.19
C ASN A 553 11.52 -20.94 -8.96
N ILE A 554 11.90 -19.85 -8.29
CA ILE A 554 12.00 -18.51 -8.92
C ILE A 554 12.90 -18.56 -10.16
N ARG A 555 14.07 -19.21 -10.09
CA ARG A 555 14.94 -19.35 -11.27
C ARG A 555 14.29 -20.15 -12.39
N THR A 556 13.55 -21.20 -12.06
CA THR A 556 12.87 -22.05 -13.05
C THR A 556 11.81 -21.25 -13.80
N TRP A 557 10.93 -20.55 -13.08
CA TRP A 557 9.89 -19.71 -13.71
C TRP A 557 10.46 -18.50 -14.44
N SER A 558 11.50 -17.86 -13.90
CA SER A 558 12.21 -16.78 -14.60
C SER A 558 12.76 -17.26 -15.95
N LYS A 559 13.41 -18.42 -16.00
CA LYS A 559 13.91 -18.98 -17.28
C LYS A 559 12.78 -19.28 -18.25
N ARG A 560 11.65 -19.81 -17.77
CA ARG A 560 10.46 -20.05 -18.59
C ARG A 560 9.93 -18.74 -19.21
N LEU A 561 9.88 -17.66 -18.44
CA LEU A 561 9.48 -16.34 -18.93
C LEU A 561 10.41 -15.82 -20.01
N LEU A 562 11.73 -15.92 -19.81
CA LEU A 562 12.72 -15.53 -20.82
C LEU A 562 12.53 -16.35 -22.11
N GLU A 563 12.40 -17.67 -22.01
CA GLU A 563 12.16 -18.55 -23.18
C GLU A 563 10.89 -18.16 -23.96
N LEU A 564 9.79 -17.89 -23.26
CA LEU A 564 8.53 -17.47 -23.87
C LEU A 564 8.65 -16.09 -24.53
N GLY A 565 9.32 -15.14 -23.86
CA GLY A 565 9.58 -13.80 -24.39
C GLY A 565 10.41 -13.82 -25.68
N LEU A 566 11.50 -14.59 -25.70
CA LEU A 566 12.31 -14.76 -26.91
C LEU A 566 11.51 -15.39 -28.04
N GLY A 567 10.73 -16.42 -27.74
CA GLY A 567 9.84 -17.07 -28.71
C GLY A 567 8.85 -16.08 -29.32
N ALA A 568 8.24 -15.22 -28.51
CA ALA A 568 7.35 -14.16 -28.97
C ALA A 568 8.07 -13.12 -29.84
N HIS A 569 9.29 -12.71 -29.47
CA HIS A 569 10.06 -11.75 -30.26
C HIS A 569 10.44 -12.28 -31.65
N GLU A 570 10.90 -13.54 -31.69
CA GLU A 570 11.38 -14.22 -32.91
C GLU A 570 10.24 -14.71 -33.82
N ALA A 571 9.01 -14.80 -33.29
CA ALA A 571 7.85 -15.28 -34.01
C ALA A 571 7.51 -14.44 -35.25
N LYS A 572 7.31 -15.16 -36.37
CA LYS A 572 7.09 -14.58 -37.70
C LYS A 572 5.65 -14.18 -37.96
N THR A 573 4.71 -14.86 -37.30
CA THR A 573 3.27 -14.62 -37.45
C THR A 573 2.69 -14.09 -36.16
N ASP A 574 1.59 -13.34 -36.25
CA ASP A 574 0.91 -12.81 -35.06
C ASP A 574 0.26 -13.94 -34.24
N ASP A 575 -0.20 -15.00 -34.88
CA ASP A 575 -0.74 -16.20 -34.20
C ASP A 575 0.34 -16.89 -33.35
N ASP A 576 1.56 -17.03 -33.88
CA ASP A 576 2.69 -17.59 -33.12
C ASP A 576 3.08 -16.69 -31.93
N ARG A 577 3.05 -15.36 -32.10
CA ARG A 577 3.30 -14.41 -30.99
C ARG A 577 2.27 -14.57 -29.89
N LYS A 578 0.98 -14.63 -30.24
CA LYS A 578 -0.10 -14.86 -29.27
C LYS A 578 0.07 -16.18 -28.55
N ALA A 579 0.44 -17.24 -29.26
CA ALA A 579 0.70 -18.55 -28.67
C ALA A 579 1.83 -18.51 -27.63
N HIS A 580 2.93 -17.80 -27.91
CA HIS A 580 4.03 -17.64 -26.95
C HIS A 580 3.67 -16.77 -25.73
N THR A 581 2.87 -15.72 -25.93
CA THR A 581 2.61 -14.72 -24.88
C THR A 581 1.48 -15.07 -23.93
N THR A 582 0.57 -15.96 -24.35
CA THR A 582 -0.63 -16.34 -23.55
C THR A 582 -0.28 -16.91 -22.17
N GLU A 583 0.82 -17.66 -22.06
CA GLU A 583 1.24 -18.30 -20.80
C GLU A 583 2.03 -17.36 -19.87
N ILE A 584 2.62 -16.28 -20.41
CA ILE A 584 3.57 -15.42 -19.68
C ILE A 584 2.97 -14.81 -18.40
N PRO A 585 1.77 -14.20 -18.41
CA PRO A 585 1.19 -13.63 -17.18
C PRO A 585 0.95 -14.68 -16.09
N GLY A 586 0.54 -15.89 -16.47
CA GLY A 586 0.30 -16.99 -15.53
C GLY A 586 1.59 -17.45 -14.84
N VAL A 587 2.69 -17.57 -15.60
CA VAL A 587 4.01 -17.94 -15.03
C VAL A 587 4.57 -16.83 -14.14
N ALA A 588 4.36 -15.56 -14.50
CA ALA A 588 4.75 -14.43 -13.65
C ALA A 588 3.94 -14.40 -12.34
N GLY A 589 2.63 -14.67 -12.41
CA GLY A 589 1.79 -14.86 -11.23
C GLY A 589 2.30 -15.99 -10.32
N GLN A 590 2.62 -17.15 -10.89
CA GLN A 590 3.24 -18.27 -10.15
C GLN A 590 4.57 -17.87 -9.50
N LEU A 591 5.41 -17.09 -10.18
CA LEU A 591 6.66 -16.59 -9.60
C LEU A 591 6.41 -15.71 -8.37
N LEU A 592 5.39 -14.86 -8.40
CA LEU A 592 5.04 -13.97 -7.29
C LEU A 592 4.36 -14.73 -6.13
N THR A 593 3.24 -15.41 -6.41
CA THR A 593 2.35 -16.00 -5.40
C THR A 593 2.61 -17.46 -5.10
N GLY A 594 3.33 -18.15 -5.99
CA GLY A 594 3.44 -19.60 -6.02
C GLY A 594 2.17 -20.28 -6.55
N ILE A 595 2.17 -21.62 -6.49
CA ILE A 595 1.07 -22.50 -6.91
C ILE A 595 0.94 -23.67 -5.95
N ASP A 596 -0.27 -24.14 -5.72
CA ASP A 596 -0.53 -25.39 -4.99
C ASP A 596 -0.42 -26.58 -5.97
N ALA A 597 0.80 -27.05 -6.20
CA ALA A 597 1.08 -28.10 -7.18
C ALA A 597 0.57 -29.48 -6.72
N ASN A 598 0.55 -29.73 -5.41
CA ASN A 598 0.11 -31.00 -4.84
C ASN A 598 -1.40 -31.06 -4.50
N GLY A 599 -2.10 -29.93 -4.54
CA GLY A 599 -3.54 -29.82 -4.34
C GLY A 599 -3.99 -29.92 -2.88
N ASN A 600 -3.11 -29.62 -1.91
CA ASN A 600 -3.43 -29.70 -0.48
C ASN A 600 -4.09 -28.44 0.08
N GLY A 601 -4.30 -27.41 -0.75
CA GLY A 601 -4.91 -26.14 -0.39
C GLY A 601 -3.93 -25.11 0.18
N THR A 602 -2.63 -25.38 0.16
CA THR A 602 -1.60 -24.47 0.67
C THR A 602 -0.44 -24.34 -0.32
N VAL A 603 0.14 -23.15 -0.42
CA VAL A 603 1.37 -22.93 -1.19
C VAL A 603 2.55 -23.00 -0.24
N GLU A 604 3.27 -24.11 -0.29
CA GLU A 604 4.36 -24.40 0.63
C GLU A 604 5.72 -24.06 0.02
N ALA A 605 6.76 -24.01 0.85
CA ALA A 605 8.13 -23.80 0.39
C ALA A 605 8.75 -25.10 -0.17
N THR A 606 8.01 -25.76 -1.07
CA THR A 606 8.39 -27.01 -1.72
C THR A 606 8.75 -26.74 -3.18
N THR A 607 9.38 -27.73 -3.82
CA THR A 607 9.73 -27.67 -5.24
C THR A 607 8.46 -27.50 -6.07
N GLU A 608 8.49 -26.60 -7.06
CA GLU A 608 7.38 -26.26 -7.96
C GLU A 608 6.18 -25.54 -7.31
N GLU A 609 6.21 -25.21 -6.01
CA GLU A 609 5.10 -24.52 -5.34
C GLU A 609 5.41 -23.10 -4.91
N GLY A 610 6.41 -22.92 -4.04
CA GLY A 610 6.64 -21.62 -3.39
C GLY A 610 7.13 -20.55 -4.35
N GLY A 611 6.54 -19.35 -4.24
CA GLY A 611 6.91 -18.12 -4.98
C GLY A 611 7.58 -17.06 -4.10
N ALA A 612 7.66 -15.82 -4.60
CA ALA A 612 8.35 -14.70 -3.94
C ALA A 612 7.78 -14.38 -2.54
N PHE A 613 6.46 -14.44 -2.38
CA PHE A 613 5.83 -14.29 -1.05
C PHE A 613 6.27 -15.40 -0.08
N THR A 614 6.23 -16.65 -0.52
CA THR A 614 6.69 -17.80 0.28
C THR A 614 8.16 -17.60 0.68
N LEU A 615 9.02 -17.17 -0.24
CA LEU A 615 10.42 -16.85 0.04
C LEU A 615 10.55 -15.81 1.16
N TYR A 616 9.81 -14.70 1.04
CA TYR A 616 9.87 -13.61 1.99
C TYR A 616 9.45 -14.03 3.40
N PHE A 617 8.35 -14.78 3.53
CA PHE A 617 7.91 -15.31 4.82
C PHE A 617 8.93 -16.26 5.44
N ASN A 618 9.53 -17.14 4.65
CA ASN A 618 10.58 -18.04 5.14
C ASN A 618 11.84 -17.26 5.57
N ALA A 619 12.14 -16.12 4.95
CA ALA A 619 13.22 -15.25 5.40
C ALA A 619 12.90 -14.64 6.78
N GLN A 620 11.66 -14.21 7.01
CA GLN A 620 11.21 -13.73 8.33
C GLN A 620 11.25 -14.85 9.39
N ASP A 621 10.85 -16.06 9.03
CA ASP A 621 10.91 -17.23 9.92
C ASP A 621 12.33 -17.65 10.28
N MET A 622 13.28 -17.45 9.36
CA MET A 622 14.71 -17.65 9.63
C MET A 622 15.24 -16.65 10.67
N ALA A 623 14.66 -15.44 10.74
CA ALA A 623 14.94 -14.44 11.76
C ALA A 623 14.15 -14.65 13.06
N GLY A 624 13.40 -15.75 13.18
CA GLY A 624 12.70 -16.14 14.39
C GLY A 624 13.65 -16.40 15.55
N VAL A 625 13.22 -15.99 16.74
CA VAL A 625 13.98 -16.02 17.99
C VAL A 625 13.36 -17.06 18.92
N GLY A 626 14.02 -18.19 19.16
CA GLY A 626 13.58 -19.14 20.19
C GLY A 626 13.85 -18.61 21.60
N ALA A 627 12.97 -18.88 22.55
CA ALA A 627 13.25 -18.66 23.96
C ALA A 627 14.36 -19.60 24.43
N LEU A 628 15.35 -19.05 25.12
CA LEU A 628 16.48 -19.80 25.68
C LEU A 628 16.02 -20.59 26.92
N ALA A 629 16.65 -21.73 27.17
CA ALA A 629 16.50 -22.46 28.43
C ALA A 629 17.07 -21.65 29.61
N GLU A 630 16.58 -21.88 30.84
CA GLU A 630 17.01 -21.14 32.04
C GLU A 630 18.54 -21.08 32.24
N ALA A 631 19.27 -22.13 31.84
CA ALA A 631 20.73 -22.19 31.94
C ALA A 631 21.46 -21.19 31.01
N ASP A 632 20.85 -20.82 29.88
CA ASP A 632 21.42 -19.92 28.87
C ASP A 632 20.96 -18.46 29.05
N LEU A 633 19.90 -18.21 29.83
CA LEU A 633 19.47 -16.86 30.22
C LEU A 633 20.57 -16.10 30.98
N ALA A 634 21.37 -16.81 31.79
CA ALA A 634 22.48 -16.24 32.56
C ALA A 634 23.67 -15.77 31.68
N ALA A 635 23.71 -16.18 30.40
CA ALA A 635 24.73 -15.78 29.45
C ALA A 635 24.31 -14.57 28.58
N LEU A 636 23.08 -14.09 28.72
CA LEU A 636 22.64 -12.85 28.07
C LEU A 636 23.37 -11.65 28.69
N PRO A 637 23.82 -10.66 27.89
CA PRO A 637 24.45 -9.47 28.43
C PRO A 637 23.45 -8.72 29.31
N THR A 638 23.69 -8.69 30.62
CA THR A 638 22.99 -7.79 31.54
C THR A 638 23.27 -6.35 31.14
N PRO A 639 22.26 -5.53 30.80
CA PRO A 639 22.47 -4.12 30.56
C PRO A 639 22.97 -3.45 31.86
N ALA A 640 24.10 -2.74 31.78
CA ALA A 640 24.70 -2.11 32.95
C ALA A 640 23.80 -0.95 33.45
N PRO A 641 23.41 -0.93 34.75
CA PRO A 641 22.56 0.12 35.28
C PRO A 641 23.34 1.44 35.46
N PRO A 642 22.77 2.61 35.13
CA PRO A 642 23.28 3.88 35.60
C PRO A 642 22.96 4.05 37.10
N THR A 643 23.91 4.63 37.83
CA THR A 643 24.02 4.66 39.30
C THR A 643 22.78 5.24 40.03
N ALA A 644 22.22 4.49 40.99
CA ALA A 644 21.00 4.83 41.74
C ALA A 644 21.23 5.70 43.00
N THR A 645 20.17 6.40 43.44
CA THR A 645 20.04 7.08 44.76
C THR A 645 18.74 6.56 45.45
N PRO A 646 18.70 6.33 46.78
CA PRO A 646 17.73 5.41 47.39
C PRO A 646 16.39 6.03 47.85
N GLU A 647 15.38 5.15 47.89
CA GLU A 647 13.97 5.30 48.29
C GLU A 647 13.75 5.16 49.81
N PRO A 648 12.59 5.58 50.36
CA PRO A 648 12.07 5.00 51.60
C PRO A 648 10.60 4.51 51.55
N GLY A 649 10.42 3.20 51.82
CA GLY A 649 9.65 2.70 52.97
C GLY A 649 8.16 2.32 52.79
N ILE A 650 7.86 1.02 52.75
CA ILE A 650 6.50 0.44 52.83
C ILE A 650 6.10 0.10 54.27
N THR A 651 4.82 0.27 54.61
CA THR A 651 4.12 -0.41 55.73
C THR A 651 2.92 -1.23 55.23
N PRO A 652 2.56 -2.38 55.86
CA PRO A 652 1.55 -3.31 55.35
C PRO A 652 0.15 -3.11 55.98
N SER A 653 -0.91 -3.52 55.27
CA SER A 653 -2.29 -3.65 55.79
C SER A 653 -3.04 -4.83 55.11
N PRO A 654 -4.20 -5.29 55.60
CA PRO A 654 -4.41 -6.66 56.10
C PRO A 654 -5.28 -7.54 55.20
N THR A 655 -5.33 -8.83 55.56
CA THR A 655 -6.18 -9.89 55.02
C THR A 655 -7.69 -9.54 54.99
N ALA A 656 -8.33 -9.77 53.85
CA ALA A 656 -9.79 -9.84 53.72
C ALA A 656 -10.25 -11.07 52.91
N THR A 657 -11.26 -11.72 53.50
CA THR A 657 -12.19 -12.80 53.15
C THR A 657 -12.58 -13.00 51.68
N ALA A 658 -12.86 -14.27 51.35
CA ALA A 658 -13.40 -14.75 50.09
C ALA A 658 -14.71 -14.05 49.65
N GLY A 659 -14.71 -13.55 48.41
CA GLY A 659 -15.85 -13.11 47.60
C GLY A 659 -15.91 -13.90 46.28
N PRO A 660 -17.00 -13.75 45.50
CA PRO A 660 -17.56 -14.81 44.65
C PRO A 660 -16.66 -15.22 43.48
N THR A 661 -16.88 -16.47 43.04
CA THR A 661 -16.36 -17.15 41.85
C THR A 661 -15.78 -16.24 40.78
N ALA A 662 -14.49 -16.41 40.51
CA ALA A 662 -13.73 -15.65 39.53
C ALA A 662 -14.37 -15.72 38.13
N THR A 663 -14.69 -14.56 37.57
CA THR A 663 -15.03 -14.41 36.15
C THR A 663 -13.80 -14.79 35.31
N PRO A 664 -13.95 -15.59 34.23
CA PRO A 664 -12.85 -15.94 33.34
C PRO A 664 -12.17 -14.69 32.79
N GLY A 665 -10.83 -14.67 32.79
CA GLY A 665 -10.03 -13.58 32.21
C GLY A 665 -10.32 -13.36 30.73
N PRO A 666 -9.96 -12.19 30.17
CA PRO A 666 -10.28 -11.86 28.80
C PRO A 666 -9.54 -12.76 27.80
N VAL A 667 -10.27 -13.29 26.82
CA VAL A 667 -9.76 -14.12 25.72
C VAL A 667 -9.52 -13.23 24.51
N THR A 668 -8.32 -13.22 23.94
CA THR A 668 -7.97 -12.29 22.85
C THR A 668 -8.11 -12.95 21.48
N VAL A 669 -8.72 -12.24 20.54
CA VAL A 669 -8.84 -12.56 19.11
C VAL A 669 -8.09 -11.48 18.33
N THR A 670 -7.20 -11.89 17.45
CA THR A 670 -6.33 -10.98 16.70
C THR A 670 -6.76 -10.88 15.24
N LEU A 671 -6.89 -9.68 14.70
CA LEU A 671 -7.14 -9.41 13.29
C LEU A 671 -5.81 -9.10 12.64
N ARG A 672 -5.35 -9.98 11.75
CA ARG A 672 -4.11 -9.84 10.99
C ARG A 672 -4.22 -10.56 9.65
N ASN A 673 -3.55 -10.07 8.62
CA ASN A 673 -3.51 -10.68 7.29
C ASN A 673 -4.90 -11.03 6.73
N PHE A 674 -5.90 -10.18 6.95
CA PHE A 674 -7.28 -10.47 6.52
C PHE A 674 -7.87 -11.75 7.15
N GLU A 675 -7.53 -12.08 8.40
CA GLU A 675 -8.10 -13.19 9.17
C GLU A 675 -8.37 -12.83 10.66
N PHE A 676 -9.31 -13.53 11.31
CA PHE A 676 -9.46 -13.58 12.78
C PHE A 676 -8.65 -14.73 13.36
N VAL A 677 -7.79 -14.49 14.34
CA VAL A 677 -6.94 -15.50 14.96
C VAL A 677 -7.26 -15.58 16.46
N PRO A 678 -7.87 -16.68 16.95
CA PRO A 678 -8.27 -17.87 16.19
C PRO A 678 -9.58 -17.69 15.40
N THR A 679 -9.74 -18.45 14.32
CA THR A 679 -10.97 -18.51 13.49
C THR A 679 -12.08 -19.32 14.13
N GLU A 680 -11.77 -20.14 15.14
CA GLU A 680 -12.75 -20.78 15.99
C GLU A 680 -12.39 -20.55 17.46
N LEU A 681 -13.36 -20.17 18.27
CA LEU A 681 -13.16 -19.89 19.68
C LEU A 681 -14.30 -20.48 20.51
N THR A 682 -14.00 -21.15 21.61
CA THR A 682 -15.02 -21.62 22.58
C THR A 682 -14.76 -21.02 23.95
N VAL A 683 -15.76 -20.39 24.55
CA VAL A 683 -15.65 -19.73 25.88
C VAL A 683 -16.88 -20.02 26.75
N PRO A 684 -16.77 -20.00 28.09
CA PRO A 684 -17.94 -20.07 28.97
C PRO A 684 -18.76 -18.77 28.92
N ALA A 685 -20.08 -18.85 29.14
CA ALA A 685 -20.95 -17.68 29.27
C ALA A 685 -20.43 -16.71 30.35
N GLY A 686 -20.30 -15.44 29.98
CA GLY A 686 -19.73 -14.38 30.83
C GLY A 686 -18.26 -14.08 30.55
N ALA A 687 -17.58 -14.81 29.66
CA ALA A 687 -16.22 -14.50 29.24
C ALA A 687 -16.15 -13.17 28.46
N LYS A 688 -15.12 -12.37 28.74
CA LYS A 688 -14.79 -11.15 27.99
C LYS A 688 -13.87 -11.53 26.82
N ILE A 689 -14.19 -11.10 25.61
CA ILE A 689 -13.38 -11.31 24.42
C ILE A 689 -12.80 -9.97 23.99
N VAL A 690 -11.49 -9.91 23.73
CA VAL A 690 -10.77 -8.71 23.29
C VAL A 690 -10.35 -8.92 21.84
N PHE A 691 -10.77 -8.04 20.94
CA PHE A 691 -10.33 -8.05 19.55
C PHE A 691 -9.21 -7.02 19.35
N SER A 692 -8.11 -7.42 18.70
CA SER A 692 -6.92 -6.59 18.48
C SER A 692 -6.56 -6.54 16.99
N ILE A 693 -6.40 -5.36 16.39
CA ILE A 693 -6.15 -5.20 14.94
C ILE A 693 -4.70 -4.86 14.66
N LEU A 694 -4.06 -5.59 13.75
CA LEU A 694 -2.61 -5.53 13.51
C LEU A 694 -2.21 -5.35 12.03
N ASP A 695 -3.18 -5.17 11.16
CA ASP A 695 -3.10 -4.88 9.72
C ASP A 695 -3.85 -3.57 9.39
N SER A 696 -3.74 -3.05 8.15
CA SER A 696 -4.33 -1.76 7.77
C SER A 696 -5.85 -1.76 7.86
N GLN A 697 -6.42 -0.75 8.55
CA GLN A 697 -7.85 -0.52 8.89
C GLN A 697 -8.81 -1.73 8.80
N HIS A 698 -9.21 -2.26 9.97
CA HIS A 698 -10.23 -3.31 10.10
C HIS A 698 -11.22 -3.01 11.25
N GLY A 699 -12.29 -3.78 11.42
CA GLY A 699 -13.22 -3.62 12.55
C GLY A 699 -14.04 -4.88 12.79
N PRO A 700 -14.01 -5.54 13.97
CA PRO A 700 -14.81 -6.72 14.25
C PRO A 700 -16.30 -6.36 14.44
N TYR A 701 -17.20 -7.09 13.78
CA TYR A 701 -18.64 -7.00 14.02
C TYR A 701 -19.29 -8.39 14.12
N LEU A 702 -20.42 -8.50 14.83
CA LEU A 702 -21.12 -9.76 15.07
C LEU A 702 -22.22 -10.06 14.06
N SER A 703 -22.32 -11.32 13.62
CA SER A 703 -23.47 -11.89 12.91
C SER A 703 -24.07 -13.09 13.67
N PHE A 704 -25.38 -13.07 13.90
CA PHE A 704 -26.11 -14.18 14.53
C PHE A 704 -26.69 -15.13 13.45
N PRO A 705 -26.78 -16.44 13.73
CA PRO A 705 -27.53 -17.35 12.85
C PRO A 705 -29.03 -17.11 13.08
N ASN A 706 -29.69 -16.43 12.13
CA ASN A 706 -31.15 -16.25 11.94
C ASN A 706 -31.74 -14.82 12.03
N SER A 707 -31.05 -13.74 11.66
CA SER A 707 -31.75 -12.47 11.40
C SER A 707 -31.14 -11.62 10.29
N ILE A 708 -32.01 -11.20 9.38
CA ILE A 708 -31.96 -9.92 8.64
C ILE A 708 -31.56 -8.77 9.59
N ASP A 709 -30.71 -7.86 9.11
CA ASP A 709 -29.94 -6.84 9.84
C ASP A 709 -30.55 -6.25 11.13
N ILE A 710 -29.75 -6.12 12.20
CA ILE A 710 -29.52 -4.91 13.07
C ILE A 710 -28.77 -5.28 14.39
N ALA A 711 -27.79 -4.42 14.72
CA ALA A 711 -27.13 -4.11 16.01
C ALA A 711 -26.84 -5.23 17.05
N GLY A 712 -25.55 -5.46 17.31
CA GLY A 712 -25.11 -6.24 18.48
C GLY A 712 -23.68 -5.94 18.94
N PHE A 713 -22.78 -5.65 18.02
CA PHE A 713 -21.43 -5.15 18.29
C PHE A 713 -20.86 -4.66 16.97
N ASP A 714 -20.68 -3.35 16.84
CA ASP A 714 -19.91 -2.73 15.77
C ASP A 714 -18.85 -1.90 16.46
N ALA A 715 -17.59 -2.30 16.29
CA ALA A 715 -16.47 -1.59 16.89
C ALA A 715 -16.10 -0.29 16.13
N GLY A 716 -16.74 -0.03 14.99
CA GLY A 716 -16.30 0.94 14.00
C GLY A 716 -14.97 0.53 13.34
N THR A 717 -14.42 1.41 12.51
CA THR A 717 -13.06 1.25 11.99
C THR A 717 -12.06 1.40 13.12
N LEU A 718 -11.33 0.32 13.38
CA LEU A 718 -10.21 0.29 14.31
C LEU A 718 -8.90 0.32 13.48
N ASN A 719 -8.06 1.29 13.78
CA ASN A 719 -6.75 1.45 13.18
C ASN A 719 -5.76 0.41 13.73
N PRO A 720 -4.63 0.14 13.03
CA PRO A 720 -3.58 -0.74 13.54
C PRO A 720 -3.18 -0.40 14.98
N GLY A 721 -3.13 -1.41 15.86
CA GLY A 721 -2.83 -1.28 17.28
C GLY A 721 -4.04 -0.94 18.18
N GLN A 722 -5.24 -0.73 17.62
CA GLN A 722 -6.44 -0.53 18.42
C GLN A 722 -7.06 -1.86 18.86
N THR A 723 -7.63 -1.86 20.06
CA THR A 723 -8.36 -2.99 20.62
C THR A 723 -9.79 -2.60 20.96
N THR A 724 -10.70 -3.56 20.88
CA THR A 724 -12.07 -3.45 21.38
C THR A 724 -12.42 -4.71 22.16
N SER A 725 -13.46 -4.69 22.97
CA SER A 725 -13.84 -5.89 23.73
C SER A 725 -15.35 -6.01 23.90
N ILE A 726 -15.82 -7.25 23.97
CA ILE A 726 -17.22 -7.59 24.16
C ILE A 726 -17.35 -8.75 25.15
N THR A 727 -18.44 -8.82 25.90
CA THR A 727 -18.76 -9.94 26.80
C THR A 727 -19.97 -10.68 26.29
N PHE A 728 -19.86 -12.00 26.13
CA PHE A 728 -20.98 -12.86 25.71
C PHE A 728 -21.62 -13.56 26.90
N SER A 729 -22.79 -13.11 27.32
CA SER A 729 -23.48 -13.62 28.52
C SER A 729 -24.44 -14.78 28.27
N ASN A 730 -24.84 -15.02 27.01
CA ASN A 730 -25.79 -16.07 26.65
C ASN A 730 -25.08 -17.22 25.91
N PRO A 731 -25.31 -18.49 26.28
CA PRO A 731 -24.81 -19.64 25.53
C PRO A 731 -25.36 -19.67 24.10
N GLY A 732 -24.53 -20.07 23.14
CA GLY A 732 -24.89 -20.14 21.72
C GLY A 732 -23.66 -20.10 20.81
N THR A 733 -23.87 -20.37 19.52
CA THR A 733 -22.81 -20.21 18.51
C THR A 733 -23.04 -18.93 17.72
N PHE A 734 -22.00 -18.12 17.60
CA PHE A 734 -21.99 -16.79 16.99
C PHE A 734 -20.95 -16.77 15.86
N THR A 735 -21.24 -16.06 14.77
CA THR A 735 -20.28 -15.87 13.68
C THR A 735 -19.81 -14.43 13.68
N ILE A 736 -18.53 -14.18 13.86
CA ILE A 736 -17.94 -12.83 13.92
C ILE A 736 -17.25 -12.56 12.59
N ARG A 737 -17.45 -11.36 12.04
CA ARG A 737 -16.96 -10.95 10.71
C ARG A 737 -16.24 -9.61 10.79
N CYS A 738 -15.36 -9.31 9.84
CA CYS A 738 -14.72 -7.99 9.75
C CYS A 738 -15.54 -7.05 8.88
N GLY A 739 -15.80 -5.82 9.34
CA GLY A 739 -16.71 -4.86 8.69
C GLY A 739 -16.27 -4.46 7.28
N VAL A 740 -14.97 -4.51 7.02
CA VAL A 740 -14.35 -4.13 5.74
C VAL A 740 -14.05 -5.35 4.86
N HIS A 741 -13.88 -6.54 5.45
CA HIS A 741 -13.63 -7.82 4.75
C HIS A 741 -14.59 -8.93 5.18
N PRO A 742 -15.92 -8.74 5.09
CA PRO A 742 -16.92 -9.60 5.75
C PRO A 742 -16.98 -11.03 5.17
N ASN A 743 -16.41 -11.23 3.98
CA ASN A 743 -16.38 -12.50 3.26
C ASN A 743 -15.01 -13.19 3.30
N LYS A 744 -13.94 -12.50 3.74
CA LYS A 744 -12.58 -13.05 3.89
C LYS A 744 -12.21 -13.29 5.36
N MET A 745 -12.66 -12.42 6.26
CA MET A 745 -12.44 -12.51 7.70
C MET A 745 -13.71 -13.01 8.40
N VAL A 746 -13.74 -14.28 8.75
CA VAL A 746 -14.84 -14.89 9.50
C VAL A 746 -14.28 -15.75 10.63
N MET A 747 -14.88 -15.67 11.81
CA MET A 747 -14.64 -16.62 12.89
C MET A 747 -15.94 -17.15 13.49
N THR A 748 -15.89 -18.36 14.04
CA THR A 748 -16.97 -18.98 14.80
C THR A 748 -16.66 -18.92 16.29
N LEU A 749 -17.56 -18.32 17.08
CA LEU A 749 -17.48 -18.29 18.53
C LEU A 749 -18.57 -19.18 19.13
N THR A 750 -18.21 -20.18 19.91
CA THR A 750 -19.14 -20.99 20.70
C THR A 750 -19.11 -20.58 22.17
N VAL A 751 -20.24 -20.18 22.72
CA VAL A 751 -20.39 -19.84 24.14
C VAL A 751 -21.14 -20.97 24.84
N THR A 752 -20.50 -21.63 25.79
CA THR A 752 -21.09 -22.76 26.53
C THR A 752 -21.88 -22.27 27.75
N ALA A 753 -22.85 -23.07 28.20
CA ALA A 753 -23.47 -22.86 29.51
C ALA A 753 -22.40 -22.81 30.62
N PRO A 754 -22.60 -22.01 31.67
CA PRO A 754 -21.64 -21.87 32.77
C PRO A 754 -21.40 -23.17 33.53
#